data_AF-A0A069QSG1-F1
#
_entry.id   AF-A0A069QSG1-F1
#
_cell.length_a   1.000
_cell.length_b   1.000
_cell.length_c   1.000
_cell.angle_alpha   90.00
_cell.angle_beta   90.00
_cell.angle_gamma   90.00
#
_symmetry.space_group_name_H-M   'P 1'
#
loop_
_entity.id
_entity.type
_entity.pdbx_description
1 polymer ?
#
loop_
_entity_poly.entity_id
_entity_poly.type
_entity_poly.pdbx_seq_one_letter_code
_entity_poly.pdbx_strand_id
1 'polypeptide(L)'
;MAAKYTYYIYLCRKDFIYTIMEILKKYLFDVVAVIAFAVVAYAYFMPATIDGRILYQHDSAAGRGAGEEVLKYKEKTGETSRWTNATFSGMPTYQTSPSYPSTSVLSATTKAYHLWMPDYVWYVFAYLLGFYILLRAFDFRQSLAALGAVIWAFSSYFFIIIAAGHIWKVMALAYLPPMIAGIVWAYRGQYVRGLIVTAVFAAFEIYANHVQMTYYYLFVILFMVIAYLVQAIREKQLARFLKATAACAAGATLAVCINLTTLYHTWQYGQESMRGKSELVKKDNANQSNSGLERDYITQWSYGIGETWTLLVPNTKGGASVPMSANAIVQEKGNPELSYLYQQIGQYWGEQPGTSGPVYVGAFVLMLFILGLFIVKGPMKWALLAATVLSIALSWGKNMMWLTDLFIDYMPLYAKFRTVASILVIAEFTIPLLAMMALKKIIDEPDLLTHNIKYVYASFGLTAGFALLFALMPGVFFGSFVSSDELQALSQFPQQQLNPILADLTSVRQAIFRADCWRSFWIIVIGTTFLLLYKAKKLKPAYLIGALTLLCLIDMWQVNKRYLHDDMFVEASVREQPQPMDNTDRLILQDKGLDYRVLNLASNTFNENETSYYHKSIGGYHAAKLRRYQELIEAYIAPEMQGLMKSVAEASGDMTRVKGDSIYPVINMLNTKYFILPLQNNQKVPLLNPYAFGNAWLVDKVKYVDNANAELDALAKLNLRHEAVADKRFESVLGTSTQQGTVAKAELTKYAPNQLHYNVESDKGGVLVFSEVYYPGWTATVDGQPIELGRVNYLLRALAIKPGKHEVVLSFFPKSIDRTETIAYISYAALLLLIAATVFLDWRRKKKEA
;
A
#
# COMPACT_ATOMS: atom_id res chain seq x y z
N MET A 1 -2.41 -52.17 35.10
CA MET A 1 -2.47 -50.70 35.03
C MET A 1 -2.29 -50.18 33.59
N ALA A 2 -1.30 -50.67 32.84
CA ALA A 2 -1.08 -50.32 31.42
C ALA A 2 -2.30 -50.56 30.49
N ALA A 3 -3.01 -51.69 30.61
CA ALA A 3 -4.19 -51.98 29.77
C ALA A 3 -5.36 -50.99 29.97
N LYS A 4 -5.53 -50.42 31.17
CA LYS A 4 -6.53 -49.37 31.43
C LYS A 4 -6.16 -48.04 30.77
N TYR A 5 -4.86 -47.71 30.72
CA TYR A 5 -4.36 -46.51 30.04
C TYR A 5 -4.50 -46.61 28.51
N THR A 6 -4.17 -47.76 27.93
CA THR A 6 -4.31 -47.99 26.48
C THR A 6 -5.79 -47.94 26.04
N TYR A 7 -6.70 -48.48 26.85
CA TYR A 7 -8.14 -48.42 26.62
C TYR A 7 -8.70 -46.98 26.74
N TYR A 8 -8.22 -46.19 27.71
CA TYR A 8 -8.58 -44.77 27.85
C TYR A 8 -8.08 -43.91 26.67
N ILE A 9 -6.86 -44.14 26.19
CA ILE A 9 -6.31 -43.45 25.01
C ILE A 9 -7.11 -43.83 23.76
N TYR A 10 -7.49 -45.10 23.61
CA TYR A 10 -8.30 -45.58 22.49
C TYR A 10 -9.73 -44.98 22.50
N LEU A 11 -10.39 -44.93 23.66
CA LEU A 11 -11.69 -44.27 23.83
C LEU A 11 -11.60 -42.76 23.55
N CYS A 12 -10.60 -42.06 24.08
CA CYS A 12 -10.36 -40.65 23.76
C CYS A 12 -10.14 -40.42 22.26
N ARG A 13 -9.43 -41.32 21.56
CA ARG A 13 -9.19 -41.23 20.12
C ARG A 13 -10.46 -41.48 19.29
N LYS A 14 -11.30 -42.43 19.71
CA LYS A 14 -12.56 -42.76 19.04
C LYS A 14 -13.61 -41.67 19.24
N ASP A 15 -13.73 -41.13 20.45
CA ASP A 15 -14.60 -39.99 20.75
C ASP A 15 -14.13 -38.71 20.03
N PHE A 16 -12.82 -38.49 19.92
CA PHE A 16 -12.25 -37.37 19.16
C PHE A 16 -12.55 -37.49 17.66
N ILE A 17 -12.36 -38.66 17.05
CA ILE A 17 -12.67 -38.91 15.63
C ILE A 17 -14.19 -38.79 15.37
N TYR A 18 -15.02 -39.33 16.25
CA TYR A 18 -16.48 -39.23 16.15
C TYR A 18 -16.96 -37.78 16.26
N THR A 19 -16.37 -37.01 17.18
CA THR A 19 -16.62 -35.57 17.32
C THR A 19 -16.19 -34.80 16.08
N ILE A 20 -15.05 -35.14 15.47
CA ILE A 20 -14.60 -34.54 14.20
C ILE A 20 -15.57 -34.87 13.06
N MET A 21 -16.07 -36.11 12.97
CA MET A 21 -17.06 -36.51 11.95
C MET A 21 -18.42 -35.80 12.13
N GLU A 22 -18.91 -35.64 13.36
CA GLU A 22 -20.11 -34.85 13.69
C GLU A 22 -19.95 -33.37 13.32
N ILE A 23 -18.78 -32.79 13.61
CA ILE A 23 -18.43 -31.42 13.21
C ILE A 23 -18.36 -31.32 11.68
N LEU A 24 -17.71 -32.26 10.99
CA LEU A 24 -17.63 -32.31 9.53
C LEU A 24 -19.01 -32.41 8.88
N LYS A 25 -19.93 -33.20 9.43
CA LYS A 25 -21.32 -33.27 8.94
C LYS A 25 -22.06 -31.94 9.14
N LYS A 26 -21.86 -31.28 10.28
CA LYS A 26 -22.49 -29.99 10.59
C LYS A 26 -21.96 -28.84 9.73
N TYR A 27 -20.68 -28.86 9.39
CA TYR A 27 -20.00 -27.82 8.60
C TYR A 27 -19.71 -28.23 7.15
N LEU A 28 -20.30 -29.33 6.66
CA LEU A 28 -20.02 -29.87 5.33
C LEU A 28 -20.19 -28.83 4.23
N PHE A 29 -21.29 -28.06 4.26
CA PHE A 29 -21.54 -27.00 3.28
C PHE A 29 -20.55 -25.84 3.37
N ASP A 30 -20.08 -25.51 4.58
CA ASP A 30 -19.03 -24.50 4.76
C ASP A 30 -17.69 -25.02 4.20
N VAL A 31 -17.36 -26.30 4.40
CA VAL A 31 -16.16 -26.93 3.80
C VAL A 31 -16.25 -26.99 2.28
N VAL A 32 -17.40 -27.36 1.71
CA VAL A 32 -17.63 -27.36 0.26
C VAL A 32 -17.47 -25.96 -0.32
N ALA A 33 -17.97 -24.92 0.36
CA ALA A 33 -17.77 -23.53 -0.07
C ALA A 33 -16.28 -23.15 -0.10
N VAL A 34 -15.51 -23.51 0.94
CA VAL A 34 -14.06 -23.26 0.99
C VAL A 34 -13.33 -23.95 -0.16
N ILE A 35 -13.66 -25.22 -0.45
CA ILE A 35 -13.07 -25.96 -1.57
C ILE A 35 -13.46 -25.31 -2.90
N ALA A 36 -14.73 -24.90 -3.07
CA ALA A 36 -15.17 -24.21 -4.28
C ALA A 36 -14.44 -22.88 -4.50
N PHE A 37 -14.16 -22.11 -3.43
CA PHE A 37 -13.38 -20.88 -3.52
C PHE A 37 -11.94 -21.13 -3.97
N ALA A 38 -11.31 -22.19 -3.45
CA ALA A 38 -9.99 -22.59 -3.92
C ALA A 38 -10.01 -22.92 -5.42
N VAL A 39 -10.98 -23.73 -5.86
CA VAL A 39 -11.12 -24.11 -7.27
C VAL A 39 -11.34 -22.88 -8.17
N VAL A 40 -12.23 -21.96 -7.79
CA VAL A 40 -12.49 -20.73 -8.55
C VAL A 40 -11.24 -19.84 -8.63
N ALA A 41 -10.49 -19.71 -7.54
CA ALA A 41 -9.25 -18.94 -7.52
C ALA A 41 -8.19 -19.56 -8.45
N TYR A 42 -7.97 -20.89 -8.40
CA TYR A 42 -7.06 -21.57 -9.33
C TYR A 42 -7.52 -21.46 -10.78
N ALA A 43 -8.80 -21.68 -11.06
CA ALA A 43 -9.36 -21.61 -12.40
C ALA A 43 -9.16 -20.22 -13.03
N TYR A 44 -9.16 -19.15 -12.23
CA TYR A 44 -8.92 -17.80 -12.75
C TYR A 44 -7.52 -17.62 -13.33
N PHE A 45 -6.52 -18.28 -12.72
CA PHE A 45 -5.11 -18.15 -13.09
C PHE A 45 -4.59 -19.34 -13.91
N MET A 46 -5.46 -20.14 -14.51
CA MET A 46 -5.03 -21.13 -15.52
C MET A 46 -4.85 -20.44 -16.89
N PRO A 47 -3.82 -20.83 -17.68
CA PRO A 47 -2.83 -21.89 -17.43
C PRO A 47 -1.62 -21.51 -16.56
N ALA A 48 -1.35 -20.23 -16.27
CA ALA A 48 -0.18 -19.79 -15.51
C ALA A 48 0.13 -20.59 -14.22
N THR A 49 -0.90 -20.98 -13.46
CA THR A 49 -0.75 -21.83 -12.25
C THR A 49 -0.22 -23.24 -12.52
N ILE A 50 -0.61 -23.84 -13.64
CA ILE A 50 -0.16 -25.19 -14.05
C ILE A 50 1.28 -25.11 -14.53
N ASP A 51 1.61 -24.04 -15.27
CA ASP A 51 2.93 -23.82 -15.84
C ASP A 51 3.98 -23.36 -14.80
N GLY A 52 3.55 -23.10 -13.55
CA GLY A 52 4.42 -22.53 -12.52
C GLY A 52 4.87 -21.08 -12.81
N ARG A 53 4.16 -20.38 -13.70
CA ARG A 53 4.42 -18.97 -14.03
C ARG A 53 3.98 -18.07 -12.88
N ILE A 54 4.65 -16.93 -12.77
CA ILE A 54 4.44 -15.94 -11.72
C ILE A 54 4.12 -14.58 -12.34
N LEU A 55 3.35 -13.79 -11.60
CA LEU A 55 2.97 -12.44 -12.04
C LEU A 55 4.20 -11.53 -11.97
N TYR A 56 4.58 -10.92 -13.10
CA TYR A 56 5.67 -9.94 -13.12
C TYR A 56 5.20 -8.61 -12.53
N GLN A 57 5.80 -8.18 -11.42
CA GLN A 57 5.41 -6.96 -10.70
C GLN A 57 6.61 -6.01 -10.60
N HIS A 58 6.55 -4.89 -11.32
CA HIS A 58 7.60 -3.86 -11.31
C HIS A 58 7.91 -3.37 -9.88
N ASP A 59 6.90 -3.16 -9.03
CA ASP A 59 7.07 -2.77 -7.62
C ASP A 59 7.90 -3.78 -6.81
N SER A 60 7.76 -5.09 -7.10
CA SER A 60 8.51 -6.15 -6.41
C SER A 60 9.98 -6.21 -6.84
N ALA A 61 10.28 -5.83 -8.09
CA ALA A 61 11.65 -5.77 -8.60
C ALA A 61 12.40 -4.57 -8.01
N ALA A 62 11.74 -3.41 -7.89
CA ALA A 62 12.31 -2.21 -7.25
C ALA A 62 12.61 -2.42 -5.75
N GLY A 63 11.79 -3.23 -5.05
CA GLY A 63 12.04 -3.57 -3.64
C GLY A 63 13.32 -4.40 -3.41
N ARG A 64 13.77 -5.18 -4.39
CA ARG A 64 15.00 -5.99 -4.27
C ARG A 64 16.26 -5.14 -4.21
N GLY A 65 16.36 -4.13 -5.06
CA GLY A 65 17.53 -3.23 -5.08
C GLY A 65 17.77 -2.56 -3.73
N ALA A 66 16.74 -2.00 -3.10
CA ALA A 66 16.85 -1.36 -1.79
C ALA A 66 17.10 -2.35 -0.63
N GLY A 67 16.73 -3.63 -0.79
CA GLY A 67 16.82 -4.65 0.26
C GLY A 67 18.09 -5.51 0.25
N GLU A 68 18.84 -5.50 -0.86
CA GLU A 68 19.97 -6.41 -1.10
C GLU A 68 21.06 -6.35 -0.02
N GLU A 69 21.42 -5.14 0.46
CA GLU A 69 22.43 -4.97 1.51
C GLU A 69 22.02 -5.69 2.82
N VAL A 70 20.76 -5.55 3.21
CA VAL A 70 20.23 -6.14 4.44
C VAL A 70 20.14 -7.67 4.31
N LEU A 71 19.78 -8.16 3.12
CA LEU A 71 19.73 -9.59 2.82
C LEU A 71 21.13 -10.23 2.93
N LYS A 72 22.13 -9.66 2.24
CA LYS A 72 23.52 -10.14 2.31
C LYS A 72 24.10 -10.08 3.71
N TYR A 73 23.79 -9.02 4.46
CA TYR A 73 24.20 -8.92 5.86
C TYR A 73 23.62 -10.08 6.69
N LYS A 74 22.31 -10.33 6.55
CA LYS A 74 21.62 -11.41 7.26
C LYS A 74 22.12 -12.80 6.88
N GLU A 75 22.42 -13.05 5.60
CA GLU A 75 23.01 -14.31 5.14
C GLU A 75 24.39 -14.55 5.74
N LYS A 76 25.19 -13.50 5.91
CA LYS A 76 26.55 -13.58 6.45
C LYS A 76 26.60 -13.70 7.97
N THR A 77 25.73 -12.99 8.69
CA THR A 77 25.81 -12.86 10.17
C THR A 77 24.71 -13.61 10.90
N GLY A 78 23.60 -13.95 10.22
CA GLY A 78 22.37 -14.44 10.85
C GLY A 78 21.51 -13.34 11.49
N GLU A 79 21.99 -12.09 11.53
CA GLU A 79 21.32 -10.97 12.19
C GLU A 79 20.57 -10.06 11.20
N THR A 80 19.42 -9.53 11.61
CA THR A 80 18.67 -8.55 10.81
C THR A 80 19.11 -7.14 11.14
N SER A 81 19.69 -6.42 10.17
CA SER A 81 20.04 -5.00 10.34
C SER A 81 18.79 -4.10 10.42
N ARG A 82 18.83 -3.12 11.32
CA ARG A 82 17.80 -2.06 11.46
C ARG A 82 18.10 -0.79 10.66
N TRP A 83 19.20 -0.77 9.94
CA TRP A 83 19.65 0.32 9.10
C TRP A 83 20.19 -0.21 7.77
N THR A 84 19.97 0.52 6.68
CA THR A 84 20.53 0.25 5.35
C THR A 84 21.10 1.53 4.78
N ASN A 85 22.22 1.45 4.08
CA ASN A 85 22.85 2.54 3.35
C ASN A 85 22.68 2.40 1.84
N ALA A 86 21.89 1.42 1.39
CA ALA A 86 21.66 1.14 -0.02
C ALA A 86 20.99 2.30 -0.77
N THR A 87 20.04 3.00 -0.14
CA THR A 87 19.30 4.14 -0.72
C THR A 87 19.41 5.38 0.15
N PHE A 88 19.34 6.56 -0.48
CA PHE A 88 19.35 7.88 0.18
C PHE A 88 20.50 8.07 1.19
N SER A 89 21.66 7.48 0.93
CA SER A 89 22.82 7.53 1.83
C SER A 89 22.60 7.00 3.25
N GLY A 90 21.50 6.30 3.53
CA GLY A 90 21.17 5.81 4.86
C GLY A 90 19.72 6.02 5.29
N MET A 91 19.04 4.92 5.64
CA MET A 91 17.72 4.98 6.28
C MET A 91 17.43 3.76 7.17
N PRO A 92 16.57 3.89 8.20
CA PRO A 92 16.07 2.76 8.98
C PRO A 92 15.30 1.75 8.14
N THR A 93 15.42 0.46 8.47
CA THR A 93 14.71 -0.62 7.76
C THR A 93 13.26 -0.82 8.22
N TYR A 94 12.76 0.02 9.14
CA TYR A 94 11.42 -0.09 9.73
C TYR A 94 10.27 -0.07 8.71
N GLN A 95 10.45 0.53 7.53
CA GLN A 95 9.47 0.59 6.46
C GLN A 95 9.93 -0.07 5.16
N THR A 96 11.25 -0.17 4.92
CA THR A 96 11.80 -0.79 3.71
C THR A 96 11.88 -2.32 3.81
N SER A 97 12.14 -2.86 5.00
CA SER A 97 12.16 -4.29 5.28
C SER A 97 11.68 -4.57 6.72
N PRO A 98 10.39 -4.30 7.03
CA PRO A 98 9.85 -4.53 8.37
C PRO A 98 9.83 -6.03 8.68
N SER A 99 10.82 -6.50 9.43
CA SER A 99 10.92 -7.89 9.87
C SER A 99 11.18 -7.96 11.36
N TYR A 100 10.23 -8.43 12.16
CA TYR A 100 10.40 -8.57 13.61
C TYR A 100 10.16 -10.02 14.05
N PRO A 101 10.84 -10.53 15.10
CA PRO A 101 10.62 -11.89 15.58
C PRO A 101 9.15 -12.21 15.85
N SER A 102 8.41 -11.30 16.49
CA SER A 102 6.97 -11.40 16.77
C SER A 102 6.12 -11.57 15.50
N THR A 103 6.54 -11.00 14.37
CA THR A 103 5.80 -11.10 13.10
C THR A 103 5.90 -12.48 12.45
N SER A 104 6.86 -13.33 12.86
CA SER A 104 6.98 -14.70 12.34
C SER A 104 5.76 -15.56 12.69
N VAL A 105 5.18 -15.36 13.88
CA VAL A 105 3.95 -16.03 14.34
C VAL A 105 2.76 -15.62 13.46
N LEU A 106 2.64 -14.32 13.16
CA LEU A 106 1.63 -13.81 12.21
C LEU A 106 1.85 -14.34 10.80
N SER A 107 3.10 -14.39 10.32
CA SER A 107 3.43 -14.95 9.02
C SER A 107 3.04 -16.43 8.91
N ALA A 108 3.31 -17.23 9.95
CA ALA A 108 2.93 -18.64 9.97
C ALA A 108 1.40 -18.84 10.01
N THR A 109 0.70 -18.05 10.83
CA THR A 109 -0.76 -18.14 10.96
C THR A 109 -1.51 -17.62 9.73
N THR A 110 -1.01 -16.56 9.08
CA THR A 110 -1.54 -16.08 7.80
C THR A 110 -1.29 -17.09 6.68
N LYS A 111 -0.10 -17.70 6.58
CA LYS A 111 0.15 -18.80 5.61
C LYS A 111 -0.82 -19.97 5.78
N ALA A 112 -1.16 -20.33 7.03
CA ALA A 112 -2.17 -21.34 7.30
C ALA A 112 -3.58 -20.89 6.87
N TYR A 113 -3.95 -19.62 7.10
CA TYR A 113 -5.20 -19.03 6.60
C TYR A 113 -5.28 -19.05 5.07
N HIS A 114 -4.14 -18.91 4.38
CA HIS A 114 -4.02 -18.94 2.92
C HIS A 114 -3.89 -20.36 2.32
N LEU A 115 -3.89 -21.40 3.15
CA LEU A 115 -3.71 -22.79 2.74
C LEU A 115 -2.41 -23.05 1.94
N TRP A 116 -1.36 -22.25 2.17
CA TRP A 116 -0.08 -22.32 1.46
C TRP A 116 -0.19 -22.26 -0.07
N MET A 117 -1.25 -21.65 -0.60
CA MET A 117 -1.43 -21.46 -2.04
C MET A 117 -0.44 -20.43 -2.61
N PRO A 118 -0.17 -20.45 -3.94
CA PRO A 118 0.63 -19.42 -4.61
C PRO A 118 0.09 -18.01 -4.38
N ASP A 119 0.99 -17.01 -4.36
CA ASP A 119 0.68 -15.63 -3.95
C ASP A 119 -0.58 -15.05 -4.59
N TYR A 120 -0.63 -15.05 -5.92
CA TYR A 120 -1.76 -14.48 -6.67
C TYR A 120 -3.07 -15.28 -6.51
N VAL A 121 -2.99 -16.59 -6.26
CA VAL A 121 -4.16 -17.46 -6.06
C VAL A 121 -4.78 -17.19 -4.69
N TRP A 122 -3.94 -17.13 -3.64
CA TRP A 122 -4.48 -17.00 -2.29
C TRP A 122 -5.15 -15.65 -2.05
N TYR A 123 -4.74 -14.58 -2.74
CA TYR A 123 -5.41 -13.28 -2.65
C TYR A 123 -6.91 -13.39 -2.99
N VAL A 124 -7.24 -13.99 -4.13
CA VAL A 124 -8.64 -14.18 -4.57
C VAL A 124 -9.37 -15.13 -3.62
N PHE A 125 -8.71 -16.21 -3.18
CA PHE A 125 -9.26 -17.14 -2.20
C PHE A 125 -9.59 -16.45 -0.86
N ALA A 126 -8.68 -15.63 -0.34
CA ALA A 126 -8.85 -14.91 0.91
C ALA A 126 -9.95 -13.86 0.81
N TYR A 127 -10.13 -13.21 -0.35
CA TYR A 127 -11.27 -12.34 -0.57
C TYR A 127 -12.61 -13.09 -0.47
N LEU A 128 -12.71 -14.22 -1.18
CA LEU A 128 -13.91 -15.07 -1.15
C LEU A 128 -14.19 -15.56 0.28
N LEU A 129 -13.18 -16.12 0.96
CA LEU A 129 -13.31 -16.64 2.31
C LEU A 129 -13.65 -15.55 3.34
N GLY A 130 -12.98 -14.40 3.26
CA GLY A 130 -13.17 -13.28 4.16
C GLY A 130 -14.61 -12.75 4.13
N PHE A 131 -15.13 -12.48 2.93
CA PHE A 131 -16.49 -11.99 2.77
C PHE A 131 -17.55 -13.07 3.05
N TYR A 132 -17.24 -14.34 2.78
CA TYR A 132 -18.07 -15.46 3.24
C TYR A 132 -18.22 -15.44 4.77
N ILE A 133 -17.11 -15.35 5.53
CA ILE A 133 -17.14 -15.27 6.99
C ILE A 133 -18.00 -14.10 7.47
N LEU A 134 -17.88 -12.93 6.83
CA LEU A 134 -18.71 -11.75 7.10
C LEU A 134 -20.21 -12.04 6.92
N LEU A 135 -20.61 -12.59 5.78
CA LEU A 135 -22.03 -12.88 5.52
C LEU A 135 -22.59 -13.94 6.47
N ARG A 136 -21.77 -14.92 6.87
CA ARG A 136 -22.16 -15.88 7.91
C ARG A 136 -22.37 -15.20 9.26
N ALA A 137 -21.62 -14.14 9.58
CA ALA A 137 -21.87 -13.33 10.76
C ALA A 137 -23.19 -12.54 10.68
N PHE A 138 -23.60 -12.12 9.48
CA PHE A 138 -24.91 -11.51 9.20
C PHE A 138 -26.08 -12.51 9.05
N ASP A 139 -25.90 -13.77 9.44
CA ASP A 139 -26.96 -14.80 9.40
C ASP A 139 -27.38 -15.26 8.01
N PHE A 140 -26.50 -15.13 7.02
CA PHE A 140 -26.78 -15.63 5.67
C PHE A 140 -26.67 -17.16 5.64
N ARG A 141 -27.56 -17.83 4.89
CA ARG A 141 -27.40 -19.25 4.54
C ARG A 141 -26.12 -19.46 3.72
N GLN A 142 -25.52 -20.65 3.81
CA GLN A 142 -24.22 -20.96 3.19
C GLN A 142 -24.20 -20.63 1.68
N SER A 143 -25.24 -21.03 0.94
CA SER A 143 -25.32 -20.77 -0.50
C SER A 143 -25.40 -19.28 -0.85
N LEU A 144 -26.15 -18.49 -0.07
CA LEU A 144 -26.21 -17.05 -0.24
C LEU A 144 -24.92 -16.35 0.16
N ALA A 145 -24.27 -16.82 1.23
CA ALA A 145 -22.97 -16.32 1.63
C ALA A 145 -21.91 -16.61 0.55
N ALA A 146 -21.96 -17.76 -0.13
CA ALA A 146 -21.08 -18.08 -1.24
C ALA A 146 -21.30 -17.16 -2.46
N LEU A 147 -22.55 -16.89 -2.82
CA LEU A 147 -22.88 -15.89 -3.86
C LEU A 147 -22.33 -14.50 -3.50
N GLY A 148 -22.56 -14.04 -2.27
CA GLY A 148 -22.09 -12.73 -1.86
C GLY A 148 -20.56 -12.63 -1.78
N ALA A 149 -19.88 -13.73 -1.43
CA ALA A 149 -18.42 -13.82 -1.50
C ALA A 149 -17.92 -13.59 -2.93
N VAL A 150 -18.54 -14.24 -3.92
CA VAL A 150 -18.21 -14.05 -5.34
C VAL A 150 -18.42 -12.61 -5.78
N ILE A 151 -19.60 -12.04 -5.47
CA ILE A 151 -19.95 -10.67 -5.85
C ILE A 151 -18.95 -9.64 -5.32
N TRP A 152 -18.50 -9.80 -4.07
CA TRP A 152 -17.53 -8.86 -3.52
C TRP A 152 -16.12 -9.14 -4.07
N ALA A 153 -15.63 -10.38 -3.98
CA ALA A 153 -14.26 -10.74 -4.34
C ALA A 153 -13.91 -10.44 -5.80
N PHE A 154 -14.88 -10.52 -6.71
CA PHE A 154 -14.68 -10.25 -8.13
C PHE A 154 -14.80 -8.77 -8.52
N SER A 155 -14.94 -7.84 -7.56
CA SER A 155 -14.89 -6.40 -7.85
C SER A 155 -13.58 -6.05 -8.55
N SER A 156 -13.66 -5.26 -9.61
CA SER A 156 -12.52 -5.08 -10.53
C SER A 156 -11.29 -4.47 -9.89
N TYR A 157 -11.48 -3.55 -8.93
CA TYR A 157 -10.38 -2.90 -8.24
C TYR A 157 -9.45 -3.92 -7.57
N PHE A 158 -9.98 -5.00 -6.98
CA PHE A 158 -9.18 -6.04 -6.32
C PHE A 158 -8.24 -6.75 -7.29
N PHE A 159 -8.69 -7.04 -8.51
CA PHE A 159 -7.85 -7.64 -9.54
C PHE A 159 -6.85 -6.63 -10.12
N ILE A 160 -7.26 -5.37 -10.26
CA ILE A 160 -6.40 -4.27 -10.72
C ILE A 160 -5.22 -4.05 -9.75
N ILE A 161 -5.46 -4.04 -8.44
CA ILE A 161 -4.38 -3.84 -7.46
C ILE A 161 -3.45 -5.06 -7.33
N ILE A 162 -3.94 -6.28 -7.59
CA ILE A 162 -3.11 -7.49 -7.71
C ILE A 162 -2.18 -7.35 -8.92
N ALA A 163 -2.73 -6.95 -10.08
CA ALA A 163 -1.98 -6.73 -11.31
C ALA A 163 -0.92 -5.64 -11.13
N ALA A 164 -1.26 -4.54 -10.46
CA ALA A 164 -0.34 -3.43 -10.19
C ALA A 164 0.75 -3.76 -9.14
N GLY A 165 0.69 -4.91 -8.46
CA GLY A 165 1.69 -5.28 -7.45
C GLY A 165 1.53 -4.55 -6.11
N HIS A 166 0.38 -3.92 -5.85
CA HIS A 166 0.10 -3.26 -4.57
C HIS A 166 -0.32 -4.27 -3.48
N ILE A 167 0.54 -5.25 -3.21
CA ILE A 167 0.26 -6.42 -2.38
C ILE A 167 -0.20 -6.05 -0.96
N TRP A 168 0.39 -5.03 -0.34
CA TRP A 168 -0.02 -4.59 1.00
C TRP A 168 -1.50 -4.14 1.05
N LYS A 169 -2.01 -3.49 -0.01
CA LYS A 169 -3.45 -3.16 -0.14
C LYS A 169 -4.29 -4.42 -0.27
N VAL A 170 -3.82 -5.36 -1.07
CA VAL A 170 -4.49 -6.63 -1.32
C VAL A 170 -4.71 -7.39 -0.02
N MET A 171 -3.65 -7.54 0.78
CA MET A 171 -3.67 -8.21 2.07
C MET A 171 -4.64 -7.54 3.06
N ALA A 172 -4.58 -6.20 3.17
CA ALA A 172 -5.47 -5.47 4.07
C ALA A 172 -6.95 -5.70 3.69
N LEU A 173 -7.29 -5.54 2.40
CA LEU A 173 -8.65 -5.77 1.93
C LEU A 173 -9.14 -7.21 2.20
N ALA A 174 -8.25 -8.20 2.19
CA ALA A 174 -8.62 -9.60 2.47
C ALA A 174 -8.96 -9.86 3.95
N TYR A 175 -8.32 -9.17 4.88
CA TYR A 175 -8.52 -9.38 6.33
C TYR A 175 -9.63 -8.51 6.94
N LEU A 176 -10.03 -7.44 6.24
CA LEU A 176 -11.07 -6.51 6.70
C LEU A 176 -12.47 -7.14 6.86
N PRO A 177 -13.05 -7.85 5.88
CA PRO A 177 -14.36 -8.48 6.06
C PRO A 177 -14.45 -9.45 7.24
N PRO A 178 -13.50 -10.39 7.46
CA PRO A 178 -13.56 -11.28 8.61
C PRO A 178 -13.30 -10.56 9.95
N MET A 179 -12.53 -9.46 9.96
CA MET A 179 -12.43 -8.58 11.14
C MET A 179 -13.79 -7.97 11.50
N ILE A 180 -14.52 -7.44 10.51
CA ILE A 180 -15.88 -6.91 10.68
C ILE A 180 -16.85 -8.02 11.09
N ALA A 181 -16.67 -9.25 10.62
CA ALA A 181 -17.46 -10.40 11.05
C ALA A 181 -17.38 -10.63 12.57
N GLY A 182 -16.19 -10.47 13.16
CA GLY A 182 -15.99 -10.50 14.62
C GLY A 182 -16.81 -9.42 15.34
N ILE A 183 -16.80 -8.21 14.81
CA ILE A 183 -17.57 -7.06 15.34
C ILE A 183 -19.08 -7.37 15.28
N VAL A 184 -19.55 -7.89 14.15
CA VAL A 184 -20.96 -8.28 13.95
C VAL A 184 -21.36 -9.39 14.95
N TRP A 185 -20.53 -10.41 15.16
CA TRP A 185 -20.81 -11.45 16.15
C TRP A 185 -20.89 -10.92 17.58
N ALA A 186 -20.02 -9.98 17.95
CA ALA A 186 -20.07 -9.33 19.26
C ALA A 186 -21.40 -8.57 19.46
N TYR A 187 -21.82 -7.74 18.49
CA TYR A 187 -23.10 -7.02 18.56
C TYR A 187 -24.31 -7.95 18.50
N ARG A 188 -24.19 -9.11 17.84
CA ARG A 188 -25.18 -10.20 17.91
C ARG A 188 -25.10 -11.03 19.19
N GLY A 189 -24.31 -10.63 20.19
CA GLY A 189 -24.28 -11.22 21.53
C GLY A 189 -23.32 -12.39 21.71
N GLN A 190 -22.54 -12.76 20.69
CA GLN A 190 -21.49 -13.77 20.78
C GLN A 190 -20.16 -13.12 21.17
N TYR A 191 -20.07 -12.59 22.40
CA TYR A 191 -18.97 -11.71 22.82
C TYR A 191 -17.58 -12.33 22.72
N VAL A 192 -17.39 -13.54 23.24
CA VAL A 192 -16.07 -14.21 23.25
C VAL A 192 -15.61 -14.54 21.83
N ARG A 193 -16.52 -15.09 21.00
CA ARG A 193 -16.26 -15.35 19.59
C ARG A 193 -15.94 -14.07 18.82
N GLY A 194 -16.71 -13.02 19.05
CA GLY A 194 -16.51 -11.71 18.44
C GLY A 194 -15.13 -11.13 18.81
N LEU A 195 -14.78 -11.15 20.09
CA LEU A 195 -13.46 -10.72 20.59
C LEU A 195 -12.33 -11.49 19.92
N ILE A 196 -12.37 -12.83 19.92
CA ILE A 196 -11.30 -13.67 19.35
C ILE A 196 -11.13 -13.39 17.86
N VAL A 197 -12.22 -13.36 17.10
CA VAL A 197 -12.20 -13.15 15.65
C VAL A 197 -11.72 -11.74 15.33
N THR A 198 -12.22 -10.72 16.04
CA THR A 198 -11.74 -9.35 15.90
C THR A 198 -10.26 -9.24 16.25
N ALA A 199 -9.78 -9.89 17.32
CA ALA A 199 -8.36 -9.88 17.69
C ALA A 199 -7.46 -10.51 16.61
N VAL A 200 -7.82 -11.68 16.10
CA VAL A 200 -7.04 -12.39 15.06
C VAL A 200 -6.99 -11.58 13.77
N PHE A 201 -8.14 -11.16 13.24
CA PHE A 201 -8.17 -10.49 11.94
C PHE A 201 -7.77 -9.02 12.02
N ALA A 202 -7.96 -8.33 13.14
CA ALA A 202 -7.32 -7.02 13.35
C ALA A 202 -5.79 -7.16 13.45
N ALA A 203 -5.28 -8.26 14.02
CA ALA A 203 -3.84 -8.50 14.05
C ALA A 203 -3.28 -8.78 12.64
N PHE A 204 -4.01 -9.53 11.80
CA PHE A 204 -3.68 -9.73 10.39
C PHE A 204 -3.76 -8.45 9.59
N GLU A 205 -4.80 -7.63 9.83
CA GLU A 205 -4.99 -6.34 9.19
C GLU A 205 -3.85 -5.37 9.47
N ILE A 206 -3.42 -5.27 10.74
CA ILE A 206 -2.27 -4.44 11.10
C ILE A 206 -0.97 -5.01 10.50
N TYR A 207 -0.83 -6.34 10.47
CA TYR A 207 0.32 -7.01 9.86
C TYR A 207 0.42 -6.77 8.34
N ALA A 208 -0.71 -6.61 7.65
CA ALA A 208 -0.73 -6.20 6.24
C ALA A 208 -0.14 -4.79 6.00
N ASN A 209 0.15 -4.04 7.06
CA ASN A 209 0.97 -2.81 7.04
C ASN A 209 0.47 -1.71 6.07
N HIS A 210 -0.84 -1.68 5.77
CA HIS A 210 -1.44 -0.66 4.89
C HIS A 210 -2.42 0.25 5.65
N VAL A 211 -1.88 1.12 6.50
CA VAL A 211 -2.62 2.00 7.43
C VAL A 211 -3.75 2.79 6.77
N GLN A 212 -3.59 3.25 5.53
CA GLN A 212 -4.62 4.02 4.82
C GLN A 212 -5.90 3.21 4.53
N MET A 213 -5.78 1.91 4.19
CA MET A 213 -6.96 1.07 3.92
C MET A 213 -7.67 0.74 5.22
N THR A 214 -6.92 0.37 6.26
CA THR A 214 -7.44 0.15 7.60
C THR A 214 -8.19 1.39 8.12
N TYR A 215 -7.61 2.58 7.91
CA TYR A 215 -8.22 3.86 8.30
C TYR A 215 -9.56 4.12 7.60
N TYR A 216 -9.65 3.89 6.29
CA TYR A 216 -10.93 4.05 5.57
C TYR A 216 -12.03 3.14 6.11
N TYR A 217 -11.69 1.89 6.46
CA TYR A 217 -12.66 0.98 7.04
C TYR A 217 -13.07 1.32 8.47
N LEU A 218 -12.33 2.16 9.20
CA LEU A 218 -12.81 2.71 10.47
C LEU A 218 -14.08 3.55 10.29
N PHE A 219 -14.27 4.21 9.14
CA PHE A 219 -15.54 4.90 8.84
C PHE A 219 -16.70 3.91 8.67
N VAL A 220 -16.46 2.78 7.98
CA VAL A 220 -17.46 1.71 7.85
C VAL A 220 -17.83 1.16 9.22
N ILE A 221 -16.83 0.84 10.05
CA ILE A 221 -17.04 0.34 11.41
C ILE A 221 -17.78 1.38 12.26
N LEU A 222 -17.41 2.66 12.20
CA LEU A 222 -18.07 3.75 12.91
C LEU A 222 -19.56 3.82 12.54
N PHE A 223 -19.89 3.84 11.25
CA PHE A 223 -21.28 3.87 10.81
C PHE A 223 -22.05 2.60 11.21
N MET A 224 -21.42 1.43 11.16
CA MET A 224 -22.02 0.17 11.63
C MET A 224 -22.27 0.18 13.13
N VAL A 225 -21.33 0.68 13.94
CA VAL A 225 -21.48 0.83 15.40
C VAL A 225 -22.61 1.80 15.73
N ILE A 226 -22.70 2.93 15.02
CA ILE A 226 -23.84 3.87 15.14
C ILE A 226 -25.15 3.16 14.80
N ALA A 227 -25.20 2.36 13.74
CA ALA A 227 -26.40 1.60 13.40
C ALA A 227 -26.79 0.61 14.51
N TYR A 228 -25.84 -0.12 15.09
CA TYR A 228 -26.09 -1.00 16.22
C TYR A 228 -26.52 -0.23 17.48
N LEU A 229 -25.99 0.96 17.72
CA LEU A 229 -26.41 1.83 18.82
C LEU A 229 -27.87 2.27 18.64
N VAL A 230 -28.22 2.77 17.45
CA VAL A 230 -29.60 3.16 17.13
C VAL A 230 -30.55 1.98 17.28
N GLN A 231 -30.14 0.78 16.84
CA GLN A 231 -30.92 -0.44 17.04
C GLN A 231 -31.07 -0.78 18.53
N ALA A 232 -29.98 -0.74 19.30
CA ALA A 232 -30.00 -1.05 20.73
C ALA A 232 -30.85 -0.05 21.54
N ILE A 233 -30.87 1.23 21.17
CA ILE A 233 -31.75 2.24 21.77
C ILE A 233 -33.22 1.90 21.48
N ARG A 234 -33.56 1.61 20.22
CA ARG A 234 -34.93 1.26 19.81
C ARG A 234 -35.44 -0.02 20.47
N GLU A 235 -34.56 -1.02 20.61
CA GLU A 235 -34.88 -2.32 21.21
C GLU A 235 -34.67 -2.37 22.74
N LYS A 236 -34.24 -1.26 23.37
CA LYS A 236 -33.91 -1.18 24.81
C LYS A 236 -32.83 -2.17 25.28
N GLN A 237 -31.85 -2.46 24.43
CA GLN A 237 -30.75 -3.42 24.69
C GLN A 237 -29.38 -2.75 24.88
N LEU A 238 -29.32 -1.57 25.52
CA LEU A 238 -28.07 -0.80 25.65
C LEU A 238 -26.96 -1.56 26.40
N ALA A 239 -27.31 -2.37 27.41
CA ALA A 239 -26.33 -3.20 28.13
C ALA A 239 -25.66 -4.23 27.21
N ARG A 240 -26.41 -4.81 26.25
CA ARG A 240 -25.86 -5.74 25.26
C ARG A 240 -24.89 -5.02 24.32
N PHE A 241 -25.24 -3.81 23.88
CA PHE A 241 -24.40 -2.95 23.06
C PHE A 241 -23.08 -2.62 23.76
N LEU A 242 -23.12 -2.20 25.03
CA LEU A 242 -21.91 -1.85 25.79
C LEU A 242 -20.97 -3.06 25.96
N LYS A 243 -21.52 -4.24 26.29
CA LYS A 243 -20.73 -5.48 26.37
C LYS A 243 -20.09 -5.85 25.03
N ALA A 244 -20.82 -5.70 23.93
CA ALA A 244 -20.31 -5.94 22.58
C ALA A 244 -19.17 -4.98 22.23
N THR A 245 -19.38 -3.67 22.44
CA THR A 245 -18.37 -2.64 22.21
C THR A 245 -17.11 -2.90 23.05
N ALA A 246 -17.26 -3.27 24.33
CA ALA A 246 -16.13 -3.62 25.19
C ALA A 246 -15.38 -4.86 24.68
N ALA A 247 -16.09 -5.89 24.20
CA ALA A 247 -15.47 -7.08 23.61
C ALA A 247 -14.68 -6.75 22.33
N CYS A 248 -15.24 -5.93 21.44
CA CYS A 248 -14.56 -5.45 20.24
C CYS A 248 -13.31 -4.63 20.60
N ALA A 249 -13.44 -3.71 21.55
CA ALA A 249 -12.33 -2.88 22.02
C ALA A 249 -11.20 -3.73 22.61
N ALA A 250 -11.53 -4.70 23.46
CA ALA A 250 -10.54 -5.63 24.01
C ALA A 250 -9.83 -6.44 22.90
N GLY A 251 -10.57 -6.92 21.90
CA GLY A 251 -10.00 -7.62 20.75
C GLY A 251 -9.05 -6.72 19.93
N ALA A 252 -9.47 -5.48 19.66
CA ALA A 252 -8.64 -4.50 18.95
C ALA A 252 -7.38 -4.12 19.75
N THR A 253 -7.48 -3.94 21.07
CA THR A 253 -6.32 -3.68 21.93
C THR A 253 -5.34 -4.84 21.89
N LEU A 254 -5.80 -6.10 22.00
CA LEU A 254 -4.93 -7.27 21.86
C LEU A 254 -4.22 -7.29 20.51
N ALA A 255 -4.92 -6.98 19.41
CA ALA A 255 -4.34 -6.91 18.07
C ALA A 255 -3.26 -5.83 17.94
N VAL A 256 -3.49 -4.65 18.52
CA VAL A 256 -2.51 -3.55 18.57
C VAL A 256 -1.28 -3.96 19.38
N CYS A 257 -1.48 -4.61 20.53
CA CYS A 257 -0.37 -5.07 21.37
C CYS A 257 0.45 -6.18 20.69
N ILE A 258 -0.19 -7.10 19.96
CA ILE A 258 0.48 -8.12 19.13
C ILE A 258 1.37 -7.47 18.06
N ASN A 259 0.92 -6.38 17.46
CA ASN A 259 1.64 -5.68 16.39
C ASN A 259 2.44 -4.46 16.89
N LEU A 260 2.64 -4.34 18.21
CA LEU A 260 3.15 -3.10 18.80
C LEU A 260 4.54 -2.75 18.27
N THR A 261 5.40 -3.75 18.04
CA THR A 261 6.73 -3.53 17.46
C THR A 261 6.64 -2.84 16.10
N THR A 262 5.82 -3.34 15.18
CA THR A 262 5.66 -2.72 13.86
C THR A 262 5.05 -1.32 13.98
N LEU A 263 3.98 -1.17 14.76
CA LEU A 263 3.26 0.09 14.90
C LEU A 263 4.11 1.19 15.55
N TYR A 264 4.82 0.88 16.63
CA TYR A 264 5.64 1.84 17.37
C TYR A 264 6.78 2.36 16.50
N HIS A 265 7.53 1.48 15.84
CA HIS A 265 8.65 1.88 15.00
C HIS A 265 8.19 2.57 13.71
N THR A 266 6.99 2.24 13.20
CA THR A 266 6.33 2.99 12.12
C THR A 266 5.98 4.41 12.56
N TRP A 267 5.42 4.58 13.76
CA TRP A 267 5.12 5.89 14.32
C TRP A 267 6.39 6.71 14.60
N GLN A 268 7.43 6.08 15.16
CA GLN A 268 8.73 6.70 15.39
C GLN A 268 9.35 7.17 14.07
N TYR A 269 9.36 6.32 13.05
CA TYR A 269 9.83 6.67 11.71
C TYR A 269 9.00 7.77 11.06
N GLY A 270 7.68 7.72 11.23
CA GLY A 270 6.74 8.69 10.67
C GLY A 270 7.04 10.13 11.07
N GLN A 271 7.63 10.35 12.26
CA GLN A 271 8.03 11.68 12.75
C GLN A 271 9.21 12.28 11.97
N GLU A 272 10.14 11.45 11.50
CA GLU A 272 11.34 11.87 10.75
C GLU A 272 11.18 11.78 9.22
N SER A 273 10.09 11.15 8.76
CA SER A 273 9.78 10.93 7.34
C SER A 273 9.10 12.14 6.68
N MET A 274 8.93 12.10 5.35
CA MET A 274 8.13 13.09 4.61
C MET A 274 6.67 13.26 5.11
N ARG A 275 6.17 12.34 5.94
CA ARG A 275 4.83 12.42 6.55
C ARG A 275 4.81 13.16 7.90
N GLY A 276 5.98 13.49 8.44
CA GLY A 276 6.19 14.27 9.64
C GLY A 276 6.12 15.78 9.37
N LYS A 277 6.18 16.58 10.44
CA LYS A 277 6.20 18.04 10.33
C LYS A 277 7.57 18.49 9.82
N SER A 278 7.62 19.35 8.82
CA SER A 278 8.87 20.01 8.41
C SER A 278 9.33 20.97 9.51
N GLU A 279 10.64 21.01 9.74
CA GLU A 279 11.26 22.07 10.57
C GLU A 279 11.47 23.37 9.78
N LEU A 280 11.33 23.33 8.45
CA LEU A 280 11.41 24.50 7.59
C LEU A 280 10.07 25.26 7.57
N VAL A 281 10.14 26.58 7.68
CA VAL A 281 9.00 27.48 7.45
C VAL A 281 9.04 27.92 5.97
N LYS A 282 8.05 27.54 5.16
CA LYS A 282 7.90 27.99 3.75
C LYS A 282 7.09 29.29 3.69
N LYS A 283 7.30 30.12 2.65
CA LYS A 283 6.60 31.40 2.45
C LYS A 283 5.12 31.25 2.04
N ASP A 284 4.74 30.12 1.42
CA ASP A 284 3.37 29.83 0.99
C ASP A 284 2.58 29.05 2.05
N ASN A 285 1.94 29.76 2.97
CA ASN A 285 1.12 29.17 4.03
C ASN A 285 -0.15 28.46 3.52
N ALA A 286 -0.62 28.76 2.29
CA ALA A 286 -1.91 28.28 1.78
C ALA A 286 -1.88 26.78 1.37
N ASN A 287 -0.77 26.29 0.82
CA ASN A 287 -0.64 24.89 0.41
C ASN A 287 -0.17 23.96 1.56
N GLN A 288 0.25 24.55 2.67
CA GLN A 288 0.75 23.84 3.83
C GLN A 288 -0.41 23.36 4.71
N SER A 289 -0.50 22.05 4.97
CA SER A 289 -1.39 21.52 6.01
C SER A 289 -0.77 21.77 7.39
N ASN A 290 -1.62 21.94 8.42
CA ASN A 290 -1.14 22.12 9.81
C ASN A 290 -0.30 20.92 10.31
N SER A 291 -0.48 19.75 9.70
CA SER A 291 0.36 18.57 9.89
C SER A 291 0.16 17.58 8.72
N GLY A 292 1.23 17.17 8.04
CA GLY A 292 1.17 16.11 7.02
C GLY A 292 1.60 16.56 5.63
N LEU A 293 0.98 15.99 4.60
CA LEU A 293 1.28 16.22 3.20
C LEU A 293 0.68 17.55 2.70
N GLU A 294 1.23 18.09 1.62
CA GLU A 294 0.71 19.30 0.95
C GLU A 294 -0.64 19.00 0.27
N ARG A 295 -1.55 19.99 0.20
CA ARG A 295 -2.93 19.79 -0.27
C ARG A 295 -2.99 19.27 -1.71
N ASP A 296 -2.18 19.84 -2.60
CA ASP A 296 -2.10 19.40 -4.00
C ASP A 296 -1.62 17.95 -4.13
N TYR A 297 -0.69 17.53 -3.27
CA TYR A 297 -0.19 16.16 -3.28
C TYR A 297 -1.25 15.15 -2.79
N ILE A 298 -2.09 15.54 -1.83
CA ILE A 298 -3.21 14.73 -1.36
C ILE A 298 -4.24 14.55 -2.49
N THR A 299 -4.58 15.64 -3.18
CA THR A 299 -5.63 15.70 -4.21
C THR A 299 -5.15 15.38 -5.63
N GLN A 300 -3.86 15.09 -5.83
CA GLN A 300 -3.28 14.78 -7.14
C GLN A 300 -4.03 13.64 -7.86
N TRP A 301 -4.44 12.59 -7.13
CA TRP A 301 -5.27 11.49 -7.66
C TRP A 301 -6.70 11.63 -7.15
N SER A 302 -7.41 12.61 -7.69
CA SER A 302 -8.82 12.88 -7.43
C SER A 302 -9.71 12.25 -8.49
N TYR A 303 -10.73 11.52 -8.05
CA TYR A 303 -11.68 10.86 -8.91
C TYR A 303 -12.55 11.87 -9.66
N GLY A 304 -12.71 11.71 -10.97
CA GLY A 304 -13.59 12.58 -11.75
C GLY A 304 -15.06 12.36 -11.36
N ILE A 305 -15.89 13.41 -11.34
CA ILE A 305 -17.33 13.25 -11.00
C ILE A 305 -18.00 12.24 -11.94
N GLY A 306 -17.72 12.32 -13.25
CA GLY A 306 -18.21 11.37 -14.24
C GLY A 306 -17.65 9.95 -14.12
N GLU A 307 -16.50 9.77 -13.44
CA GLU A 307 -15.91 8.44 -13.21
C GLU A 307 -16.71 7.61 -12.21
N THR A 308 -17.57 8.24 -11.40
CA THR A 308 -18.50 7.57 -10.48
C THR A 308 -19.36 6.53 -11.21
N TRP A 309 -19.66 6.74 -12.49
CA TRP A 309 -20.41 5.78 -13.30
C TRP A 309 -19.63 4.51 -13.63
N THR A 310 -18.33 4.44 -13.38
CA THR A 310 -17.58 3.18 -13.53
C THR A 310 -18.01 2.10 -12.55
N LEU A 311 -18.69 2.46 -11.45
CA LEU A 311 -19.41 1.52 -10.58
C LEU A 311 -20.45 0.70 -11.36
N LEU A 312 -21.03 1.27 -12.42
CA LEU A 312 -22.05 0.64 -13.28
C LEU A 312 -21.49 0.19 -14.64
N VAL A 313 -20.65 0.99 -15.28
CA VAL A 313 -20.13 0.78 -16.64
C VAL A 313 -18.61 0.91 -16.64
N PRO A 314 -17.83 -0.19 -16.76
CA PRO A 314 -16.38 -0.16 -16.55
C PRO A 314 -15.64 0.96 -17.30
N ASN A 315 -15.84 1.07 -18.62
CA ASN A 315 -15.13 2.05 -19.45
C ASN A 315 -15.79 3.44 -19.55
N THR A 316 -16.46 3.97 -18.51
CA THR A 316 -17.02 5.34 -18.57
C THR A 316 -15.96 6.40 -18.93
N LYS A 317 -14.77 6.29 -18.34
CA LYS A 317 -13.60 7.15 -18.65
C LYS A 317 -12.43 6.34 -19.20
N GLY A 318 -12.74 5.19 -19.80
CA GLY A 318 -11.75 4.27 -20.34
C GLY A 318 -11.19 3.28 -19.32
N GLY A 319 -10.16 2.56 -19.77
CA GLY A 319 -9.56 1.46 -19.04
C GLY A 319 -8.31 1.87 -18.27
N ALA A 320 -7.29 1.00 -18.28
CA ALA A 320 -5.97 1.32 -17.72
C ALA A 320 -5.23 2.33 -18.62
N SER A 321 -4.30 3.09 -18.05
CA SER A 321 -3.39 4.00 -18.76
C SER A 321 -2.29 3.26 -19.54
N VAL A 322 -2.69 2.26 -20.32
CA VAL A 322 -1.86 1.54 -21.29
C VAL A 322 -2.16 2.06 -22.70
N PRO A 323 -1.25 1.86 -23.68
CA PRO A 323 -1.46 2.34 -25.05
C PRO A 323 -2.82 1.95 -25.63
N MET A 324 -3.46 2.89 -26.32
CA MET A 324 -4.73 2.65 -27.02
C MET A 324 -4.63 1.51 -28.04
N SER A 325 -3.47 1.35 -28.67
CA SER A 325 -3.22 0.27 -29.64
C SER A 325 -3.41 -1.14 -29.07
N ALA A 326 -3.36 -1.31 -27.74
CA ALA A 326 -3.62 -2.58 -27.07
C ALA A 326 -5.13 -2.93 -26.98
N ASN A 327 -6.03 -2.02 -27.33
CA ASN A 327 -7.47 -2.25 -27.27
C ASN A 327 -7.99 -2.84 -28.58
N ALA A 328 -8.70 -3.98 -28.52
CA ALA A 328 -9.26 -4.64 -29.70
C ALA A 328 -10.22 -3.74 -30.51
N ILE A 329 -11.00 -2.86 -29.87
CA ILE A 329 -11.91 -1.93 -30.56
C ILE A 329 -11.12 -0.86 -31.32
N VAL A 330 -9.98 -0.43 -30.79
CA VAL A 330 -9.07 0.51 -31.47
C VAL A 330 -8.43 -0.16 -32.68
N GLN A 331 -8.06 -1.44 -32.57
CA GLN A 331 -7.52 -2.21 -33.70
C GLN A 331 -8.55 -2.41 -34.82
N GLU A 332 -9.83 -2.56 -34.49
CA GLU A 332 -10.92 -2.77 -35.46
C GLU A 332 -11.41 -1.45 -36.08
N LYS A 333 -11.55 -0.39 -35.28
CA LYS A 333 -12.25 0.85 -35.66
C LYS A 333 -11.38 2.11 -35.70
N GLY A 334 -10.14 2.04 -35.22
CA GLY A 334 -9.22 3.16 -35.25
C GLY A 334 -8.71 3.46 -36.65
N ASN A 335 -8.38 4.72 -36.91
CA ASN A 335 -7.74 5.14 -38.15
C ASN A 335 -6.30 4.58 -38.22
N PRO A 336 -5.96 3.75 -39.23
CA PRO A 336 -4.61 3.22 -39.39
C PRO A 336 -3.52 4.28 -39.47
N GLU A 337 -3.82 5.47 -40.01
CA GLU A 337 -2.87 6.60 -40.10
C GLU A 337 -2.48 7.16 -38.73
N LEU A 338 -3.32 6.96 -37.70
CA LEU A 338 -3.09 7.39 -36.32
C LEU A 338 -2.48 6.30 -35.43
N SER A 339 -2.02 5.19 -36.01
CA SER A 339 -1.45 4.07 -35.24
C SER A 339 -0.27 4.48 -34.36
N TYR A 340 0.58 5.39 -34.83
CA TYR A 340 1.69 5.94 -34.05
C TYR A 340 1.18 6.70 -32.80
N LEU A 341 0.07 7.42 -32.94
CA LEU A 341 -0.53 8.20 -31.86
C LEU A 341 -1.20 7.29 -30.84
N TYR A 342 -1.87 6.22 -31.28
CA TYR A 342 -2.46 5.22 -30.38
C TYR A 342 -1.43 4.46 -29.54
N GLN A 343 -0.16 4.40 -29.97
CA GLN A 343 0.92 3.85 -29.16
C GLN A 343 1.39 4.82 -28.06
N GLN A 344 1.22 6.13 -28.26
CA GLN A 344 1.66 7.17 -27.33
C GLN A 344 0.55 7.60 -26.36
N ILE A 345 -0.72 7.55 -26.78
CA ILE A 345 -1.87 7.93 -25.96
C ILE A 345 -2.46 6.71 -25.25
N GLY A 346 -2.89 6.90 -24.00
CA GLY A 346 -3.49 5.86 -23.17
C GLY A 346 -4.98 5.60 -23.44
N GLN A 347 -5.47 4.43 -23.02
CA GLN A 347 -6.90 4.07 -23.06
C GLN A 347 -7.75 4.79 -22.01
N TYR A 348 -7.13 5.54 -21.10
CA TYR A 348 -7.82 6.30 -20.06
C TYR A 348 -7.94 7.77 -20.49
N TRP A 349 -9.16 8.32 -20.41
CA TRP A 349 -9.50 9.70 -20.82
C TRP A 349 -10.20 10.48 -19.70
N GLY A 350 -9.92 10.12 -18.45
CA GLY A 350 -10.36 10.87 -17.28
C GLY A 350 -9.37 11.96 -16.87
N GLU A 351 -9.63 12.58 -15.72
CA GLU A 351 -8.89 13.76 -15.24
C GLU A 351 -7.83 13.45 -14.16
N GLN A 352 -7.55 12.16 -13.93
CA GLN A 352 -6.44 11.72 -13.09
C GLN A 352 -5.13 11.67 -13.91
N PRO A 353 -3.96 11.74 -13.28
CA PRO A 353 -2.68 11.55 -13.98
C PRO A 353 -2.55 10.18 -14.69
N GLY A 354 -3.32 9.19 -14.22
CA GLY A 354 -3.44 7.87 -14.82
C GLY A 354 -4.21 6.92 -13.89
N THR A 355 -4.61 5.77 -14.41
CA THR A 355 -5.27 4.70 -13.65
C THR A 355 -4.82 3.31 -14.11
N SER A 356 -4.86 2.34 -13.20
CA SER A 356 -4.67 0.92 -13.54
C SER A 356 -5.98 0.23 -13.96
N GLY A 357 -7.12 0.92 -13.85
CA GLY A 357 -8.43 0.45 -14.30
C GLY A 357 -9.61 1.08 -13.54
N PRO A 358 -10.85 0.69 -13.86
CA PRO A 358 -12.06 1.26 -13.27
C PRO A 358 -12.39 0.67 -11.89
N VAL A 359 -13.27 1.34 -11.16
CA VAL A 359 -13.83 0.86 -9.89
C VAL A 359 -15.21 0.27 -10.17
N TYR A 360 -15.24 -0.91 -10.79
CA TYR A 360 -16.47 -1.62 -11.16
C TYR A 360 -16.86 -2.68 -10.12
N VAL A 361 -18.10 -2.56 -9.60
CA VAL A 361 -18.68 -3.39 -8.53
C VAL A 361 -19.70 -4.44 -9.02
N GLY A 362 -19.92 -4.53 -10.33
CA GLY A 362 -20.92 -5.42 -10.94
C GLY A 362 -22.23 -4.71 -11.29
N ALA A 363 -22.71 -4.85 -12.53
CA ALA A 363 -23.84 -4.06 -13.03
C ALA A 363 -25.15 -4.48 -12.36
N PHE A 364 -25.39 -5.79 -12.27
CA PHE A 364 -26.56 -6.32 -11.57
C PHE A 364 -26.46 -6.14 -10.05
N VAL A 365 -25.24 -6.15 -9.50
CA VAL A 365 -24.98 -5.91 -8.07
C VAL A 365 -25.41 -4.49 -7.69
N LEU A 366 -25.09 -3.49 -8.52
CA LEU A 366 -25.53 -2.12 -8.31
C LEU A 366 -27.05 -1.97 -8.39
N MET A 367 -27.73 -2.70 -9.28
CA MET A 367 -29.19 -2.74 -9.33
C MET A 367 -29.79 -3.33 -8.04
N LEU A 368 -29.21 -4.41 -7.52
CA LEU A 368 -29.60 -5.00 -6.22
C LEU A 368 -29.33 -4.05 -5.05
N PHE A 369 -28.24 -3.28 -5.08
CA PHE A 369 -27.95 -2.25 -4.09
C PHE A 369 -29.04 -1.17 -4.06
N ILE A 370 -29.41 -0.62 -5.23
CA ILE A 370 -30.50 0.37 -5.33
C ILE A 370 -31.82 -0.22 -4.86
N LEU A 371 -32.12 -1.46 -5.23
CA LEU A 371 -33.31 -2.17 -4.74
C LEU A 371 -33.28 -2.31 -3.22
N GLY A 372 -32.11 -2.62 -2.65
CA GLY A 372 -31.86 -2.71 -1.22
C GLY A 372 -32.19 -1.42 -0.46
N LEU A 373 -32.00 -0.25 -1.08
CA LEU A 373 -32.37 1.04 -0.48
C LEU A 373 -33.86 1.13 -0.16
N PHE A 374 -34.71 0.50 -0.98
CA PHE A 374 -36.15 0.49 -0.80
C PHE A 374 -36.63 -0.65 0.11
N ILE A 375 -36.14 -1.88 -0.10
CA ILE A 375 -36.71 -3.06 0.54
C ILE A 375 -36.07 -3.41 1.88
N VAL A 376 -34.78 -3.09 2.09
CA VAL A 376 -34.10 -3.38 3.36
C VAL A 376 -34.58 -2.37 4.42
N LYS A 377 -34.84 -2.86 5.63
CA LYS A 377 -35.28 -2.06 6.77
C LYS A 377 -34.21 -2.06 7.85
N GLY A 378 -34.26 -1.07 8.74
CA GLY A 378 -33.35 -0.95 9.88
C GLY A 378 -32.20 0.04 9.67
N PRO A 379 -31.47 0.35 10.75
CA PRO A 379 -30.43 1.37 10.74
C PRO A 379 -29.19 0.97 9.93
N MET A 380 -28.90 -0.34 9.81
CA MET A 380 -27.74 -0.84 9.05
C MET A 380 -27.76 -0.41 7.58
N LYS A 381 -28.94 -0.38 6.94
CA LYS A 381 -29.09 0.15 5.57
C LYS A 381 -28.54 1.57 5.44
N TRP A 382 -28.91 2.44 6.38
CA TRP A 382 -28.54 3.84 6.35
C TRP A 382 -27.05 4.04 6.64
N ALA A 383 -26.47 3.20 7.51
CA ALA A 383 -25.02 3.18 7.72
C ALA A 383 -24.26 2.84 6.43
N LEU A 384 -24.67 1.77 5.72
CA LEU A 384 -24.03 1.38 4.46
C LEU A 384 -24.21 2.44 3.37
N LEU A 385 -25.40 3.05 3.26
CA LEU A 385 -25.62 4.16 2.33
C LEU A 385 -24.76 5.38 2.66
N ALA A 386 -24.73 5.81 3.93
CA ALA A 386 -23.95 6.96 4.38
C ALA A 386 -22.44 6.75 4.12
N ALA A 387 -21.92 5.55 4.41
CA ALA A 387 -20.54 5.18 4.10
C ALA A 387 -20.25 5.23 2.59
N THR A 388 -21.16 4.70 1.77
CA THR A 388 -21.04 4.72 0.29
C THR A 388 -20.99 6.17 -0.22
N VAL A 389 -21.96 7.00 0.17
CA VAL A 389 -22.05 8.40 -0.26
C VAL A 389 -20.84 9.21 0.19
N LEU A 390 -20.41 9.03 1.45
CA LEU A 390 -19.22 9.71 1.97
C LEU A 390 -17.96 9.33 1.17
N SER A 391 -17.78 8.05 0.86
CA SER A 391 -16.62 7.59 0.09
C SER A 391 -16.60 8.17 -1.33
N ILE A 392 -17.75 8.22 -2.02
CA ILE A 392 -17.84 8.83 -3.35
C ILE A 392 -17.52 10.33 -3.27
N ALA A 393 -18.13 11.05 -2.33
CA ALA A 393 -17.91 12.49 -2.17
C ALA A 393 -16.44 12.84 -1.85
N LEU A 394 -15.79 12.07 -0.96
CA LEU A 394 -14.38 12.28 -0.64
C LEU A 394 -13.44 11.85 -1.78
N SER A 395 -13.82 10.84 -2.57
CA SER A 395 -13.02 10.41 -3.73
C SER A 395 -12.85 11.52 -4.78
N TRP A 396 -13.83 12.43 -4.88
CA TRP A 396 -13.82 13.53 -5.84
C TRP A 396 -12.72 14.56 -5.60
N GLY A 397 -12.16 14.66 -4.38
CA GLY A 397 -10.97 15.45 -4.09
C GLY A 397 -11.02 16.89 -4.61
N LYS A 398 -10.16 17.20 -5.59
CA LYS A 398 -10.08 18.52 -6.27
C LYS A 398 -11.42 19.01 -6.84
N ASN A 399 -12.32 18.09 -7.19
CA ASN A 399 -13.66 18.41 -7.69
C ASN A 399 -14.65 18.79 -6.57
N MET A 400 -14.27 18.64 -5.30
CA MET A 400 -15.08 18.96 -4.12
C MET A 400 -14.19 19.45 -2.95
N MET A 401 -13.43 20.51 -3.20
CA MET A 401 -12.43 21.01 -2.25
C MET A 401 -12.99 21.36 -0.89
N TRP A 402 -14.18 21.95 -0.78
CA TRP A 402 -14.75 22.31 0.52
C TRP A 402 -14.87 21.13 1.50
N LEU A 403 -15.23 19.94 1.00
CA LEU A 403 -15.35 18.72 1.82
C LEU A 403 -13.96 18.13 2.09
N THR A 404 -13.09 18.17 1.08
CA THR A 404 -11.72 17.69 1.18
C THR A 404 -10.92 18.49 2.21
N ASP A 405 -11.02 19.83 2.18
CA ASP A 405 -10.39 20.74 3.14
C ASP A 405 -10.92 20.52 4.55
N LEU A 406 -12.23 20.33 4.73
CA LEU A 406 -12.80 19.97 6.04
C LEU A 406 -12.15 18.71 6.62
N PHE A 407 -11.90 17.69 5.80
CA PHE A 407 -11.24 16.47 6.25
C PHE A 407 -9.73 16.66 6.46
N ILE A 408 -9.04 17.40 5.60
CA ILE A 408 -7.61 17.71 5.77
C ILE A 408 -7.37 18.49 7.06
N ASP A 409 -8.22 19.46 7.37
CA ASP A 409 -8.01 20.39 8.47
C ASP A 409 -8.46 19.81 9.82
N TYR A 410 -9.53 19.01 9.86
CA TYR A 410 -10.15 18.57 11.12
C TYR A 410 -10.14 17.06 11.36
N MET A 411 -10.04 16.22 10.32
CA MET A 411 -10.13 14.77 10.50
C MET A 411 -8.75 14.18 10.85
N PRO A 412 -8.61 13.48 12.00
CA PRO A 412 -7.32 12.90 12.40
C PRO A 412 -6.73 11.99 11.33
N LEU A 413 -5.41 12.11 11.12
CA LEU A 413 -4.60 11.33 10.17
C LEU A 413 -4.92 11.52 8.69
N TYR A 414 -6.03 12.16 8.31
CA TYR A 414 -6.44 12.27 6.90
C TYR A 414 -5.38 12.97 6.04
N ALA A 415 -4.79 14.06 6.54
CA ALA A 415 -3.72 14.81 5.88
C ALA A 415 -2.39 14.03 5.71
N LYS A 416 -2.28 12.79 6.23
CA LYS A 416 -1.08 11.94 6.08
C LYS A 416 -1.17 10.98 4.89
N PHE A 417 -2.32 10.90 4.23
CA PHE A 417 -2.57 9.96 3.14
C PHE A 417 -2.63 10.68 1.78
N ARG A 418 -2.11 10.03 0.74
CA ARG A 418 -2.21 10.49 -0.65
C ARG A 418 -3.29 9.71 -1.40
N THR A 419 -3.72 10.20 -2.56
CA THR A 419 -4.65 9.48 -3.45
C THR A 419 -6.04 9.29 -2.84
N VAL A 420 -6.79 10.39 -2.74
CA VAL A 420 -8.16 10.39 -2.20
C VAL A 420 -9.11 9.45 -2.93
N ALA A 421 -8.90 9.17 -4.23
CA ALA A 421 -9.69 8.20 -4.99
C ALA A 421 -9.73 6.78 -4.38
N SER A 422 -8.68 6.39 -3.64
CA SER A 422 -8.60 5.06 -3.02
C SER A 422 -9.61 4.81 -1.91
N ILE A 423 -10.31 5.84 -1.41
CA ILE A 423 -11.40 5.68 -0.44
C ILE A 423 -12.60 4.91 -1.00
N LEU A 424 -12.71 4.77 -2.33
CA LEU A 424 -13.78 4.03 -2.99
C LEU A 424 -13.84 2.54 -2.61
N VAL A 425 -12.79 1.98 -2.01
CA VAL A 425 -12.83 0.64 -1.41
C VAL A 425 -13.97 0.47 -0.38
N ILE A 426 -14.42 1.58 0.23
CA ILE A 426 -15.60 1.60 1.08
C ILE A 426 -16.85 1.29 0.28
N ALA A 427 -17.05 1.96 -0.86
CA ALA A 427 -18.19 1.71 -1.75
C ALA A 427 -18.18 0.27 -2.28
N GLU A 428 -17.00 -0.25 -2.64
CA GLU A 428 -16.85 -1.64 -3.07
C GLU A 428 -17.18 -2.67 -1.99
N PHE A 429 -17.15 -2.28 -0.72
CA PHE A 429 -17.58 -3.14 0.39
C PHE A 429 -19.08 -2.99 0.69
N THR A 430 -19.55 -1.74 0.80
CA THR A 430 -20.91 -1.43 1.27
C THR A 430 -21.97 -1.77 0.22
N ILE A 431 -21.65 -1.60 -1.07
CA ILE A 431 -22.58 -1.90 -2.18
C ILE A 431 -22.89 -3.41 -2.24
N PRO A 432 -21.91 -4.33 -2.36
CA PRO A 432 -22.14 -5.77 -2.27
C PRO A 432 -22.87 -6.21 -1.00
N LEU A 433 -22.51 -5.66 0.17
CA LEU A 433 -23.14 -6.06 1.43
C LEU A 433 -24.64 -5.72 1.44
N LEU A 434 -25.01 -4.50 1.06
CA LEU A 434 -26.42 -4.11 1.02
C LEU A 434 -27.19 -4.82 -0.11
N ALA A 435 -26.56 -5.05 -1.27
CA ALA A 435 -27.13 -5.86 -2.35
C ALA A 435 -27.46 -7.29 -1.87
N MET A 436 -26.56 -7.90 -1.11
CA MET A 436 -26.78 -9.22 -0.53
C MET A 436 -27.86 -9.20 0.56
N MET A 437 -27.96 -8.16 1.37
CA MET A 437 -29.06 -7.99 2.32
C MET A 437 -30.42 -7.89 1.60
N ALA A 438 -30.47 -7.21 0.45
CA ALA A 438 -31.65 -7.15 -0.39
C ALA A 438 -32.05 -8.55 -0.91
N LEU A 439 -31.09 -9.30 -1.42
CA LEU A 439 -31.32 -10.65 -1.94
C LEU A 439 -31.73 -11.65 -0.84
N LYS A 440 -31.09 -11.58 0.34
CA LYS A 440 -31.49 -12.36 1.51
C LYS A 440 -32.96 -12.11 1.85
N LYS A 441 -33.38 -10.84 1.86
CA LYS A 441 -34.76 -10.48 2.14
C LYS A 441 -35.74 -11.01 1.10
N ILE A 442 -35.40 -10.96 -0.19
CA ILE A 442 -36.22 -11.52 -1.28
C ILE A 442 -36.41 -13.04 -1.12
N ILE A 443 -35.37 -13.74 -0.66
CA ILE A 443 -35.41 -15.20 -0.50
C ILE A 443 -36.12 -15.60 0.80
N ASP A 444 -35.91 -14.87 1.88
CA ASP A 444 -36.57 -15.12 3.17
C ASP A 444 -38.07 -14.75 3.11
N GLU A 445 -38.47 -13.79 2.27
CA GLU A 445 -39.85 -13.33 2.07
C GLU A 445 -40.30 -13.48 0.59
N PRO A 446 -40.77 -14.67 0.13
CA PRO A 446 -41.02 -14.94 -1.29
C PRO A 446 -42.06 -14.02 -1.96
N ASP A 447 -43.05 -13.53 -1.22
CA ASP A 447 -44.09 -12.64 -1.75
C ASP A 447 -43.68 -11.15 -1.71
N LEU A 448 -42.47 -10.83 -1.23
CA LEU A 448 -41.98 -9.45 -1.09
C LEU A 448 -42.02 -8.71 -2.43
N LEU A 449 -41.51 -9.34 -3.49
CA LEU A 449 -41.44 -8.74 -4.83
C LEU A 449 -42.83 -8.53 -5.46
N THR A 450 -43.83 -9.30 -5.06
CA THR A 450 -45.20 -9.14 -5.54
C THR A 450 -45.81 -7.84 -5.03
N HIS A 451 -45.62 -7.53 -3.75
CA HIS A 451 -46.15 -6.32 -3.13
C HIS A 451 -45.32 -5.06 -3.45
N ASN A 452 -44.06 -5.24 -3.82
CA ASN A 452 -43.08 -4.16 -3.95
C ASN A 452 -42.47 -4.03 -5.36
N ILE A 453 -43.16 -4.54 -6.39
CA ILE A 453 -42.63 -4.62 -7.76
C ILE A 453 -42.22 -3.25 -8.32
N LYS A 454 -42.88 -2.16 -7.91
CA LYS A 454 -42.53 -0.79 -8.30
C LYS A 454 -41.08 -0.44 -7.98
N TYR A 455 -40.52 -0.97 -6.90
CA TYR A 455 -39.12 -0.73 -6.53
C TYR A 455 -38.15 -1.52 -7.41
N VAL A 456 -38.55 -2.68 -7.93
CA VAL A 456 -37.78 -3.41 -8.95
C VAL A 456 -37.72 -2.60 -10.23
N TYR A 457 -38.87 -2.07 -10.70
CA TYR A 457 -38.91 -1.22 -11.89
C TYR A 457 -38.13 0.08 -11.71
N ALA A 458 -38.23 0.73 -10.54
CA ALA A 458 -37.43 1.92 -10.24
C ALA A 458 -35.92 1.61 -10.27
N SER A 459 -35.49 0.51 -9.64
CA SER A 459 -34.08 0.11 -9.60
C SER A 459 -33.56 -0.28 -10.99
N PHE A 460 -34.40 -0.95 -11.80
CA PHE A 460 -34.10 -1.25 -13.19
C PHE A 460 -33.95 0.03 -14.04
N GLY A 461 -34.88 0.98 -13.92
CA GLY A 461 -34.80 2.27 -14.60
C GLY A 461 -33.57 3.09 -14.21
N LEU A 462 -33.23 3.12 -12.92
CA LEU A 462 -32.05 3.83 -12.40
C LEU A 462 -30.71 3.16 -12.76
N THR A 463 -30.72 1.95 -13.31
CA THR A 463 -29.50 1.24 -13.72
C THR A 463 -29.50 0.91 -15.20
N ALA A 464 -30.26 -0.10 -15.63
CA ALA A 464 -30.41 -0.47 -17.03
C ALA A 464 -30.92 0.70 -17.89
N GLY A 465 -31.83 1.52 -17.36
CA GLY A 465 -32.28 2.73 -18.07
C GLY A 465 -31.15 3.71 -18.36
N PHE A 466 -30.31 4.03 -17.36
CA PHE A 466 -29.13 4.87 -17.58
C PHE A 466 -28.08 4.19 -18.48
N ALA A 467 -27.82 2.89 -18.33
CA ALA A 467 -26.91 2.17 -19.21
C ALA A 467 -27.38 2.21 -20.67
N LEU A 468 -28.70 2.09 -20.92
CA LEU A 468 -29.29 2.23 -22.24
C LEU A 468 -29.15 3.67 -22.78
N LEU A 469 -29.46 4.67 -21.96
CA LEU A 469 -29.32 6.07 -22.35
C LEU A 469 -27.86 6.43 -22.69
N PHE A 470 -26.91 5.94 -21.92
CA PHE A 470 -25.48 6.11 -22.18
C PHE A 470 -25.05 5.41 -23.48
N ALA A 471 -25.59 4.23 -23.80
CA ALA A 471 -25.31 3.54 -25.05
C ALA A 471 -25.83 4.33 -26.27
N LEU A 472 -27.05 4.87 -26.18
CA LEU A 472 -27.71 5.55 -27.30
C LEU A 472 -27.12 6.95 -27.53
N MET A 473 -26.96 7.74 -26.47
CA MET A 473 -26.59 9.16 -26.54
C MET A 473 -25.41 9.51 -25.62
N PRO A 474 -24.21 8.90 -25.81
CA PRO A 474 -23.07 9.11 -24.92
C PRO A 474 -22.61 10.58 -24.87
N GLY A 475 -22.67 11.31 -25.99
CA GLY A 475 -22.27 12.72 -26.04
C GLY A 475 -23.17 13.69 -25.28
N VAL A 476 -24.41 13.30 -24.93
CA VAL A 476 -25.32 14.12 -24.12
C VAL A 476 -24.96 14.04 -22.64
N PHE A 477 -24.54 12.87 -22.17
CA PHE A 477 -24.21 12.62 -20.76
C PHE A 477 -22.74 12.88 -20.44
N PHE A 478 -21.85 12.77 -21.43
CA PHE A 478 -20.42 12.97 -21.29
C PHE A 478 -19.93 13.95 -22.34
N GLY A 479 -19.65 15.18 -21.92
CA GLY A 479 -19.34 16.30 -22.83
C GLY A 479 -17.99 16.19 -23.55
N SER A 480 -17.03 15.45 -23.01
CA SER A 480 -15.75 15.17 -23.67
C SER A 480 -15.24 13.76 -23.39
N PHE A 481 -14.71 13.14 -24.45
CA PHE A 481 -13.96 11.87 -24.43
C PHE A 481 -12.44 12.09 -24.56
N VAL A 482 -11.98 13.33 -24.37
CA VAL A 482 -10.57 13.75 -24.33
C VAL A 482 -10.37 14.54 -23.05
N SER A 483 -9.33 14.21 -22.28
CA SER A 483 -9.04 14.89 -21.02
C SER A 483 -8.45 16.29 -21.25
N SER A 484 -8.45 17.11 -20.20
CA SER A 484 -7.81 18.44 -20.25
C SER A 484 -6.32 18.37 -20.59
N ASP A 485 -5.59 17.44 -19.96
CA ASP A 485 -4.16 17.21 -20.21
C ASP A 485 -3.89 16.73 -21.65
N GLU A 486 -4.71 15.83 -22.19
CA GLU A 486 -4.60 15.36 -23.56
C GLU A 486 -4.85 16.48 -24.56
N LEU A 487 -5.87 17.31 -24.32
CA LEU A 487 -6.17 18.45 -25.17
C LEU A 487 -5.02 19.45 -25.19
N GLN A 488 -4.39 19.70 -24.04
CA GLN A 488 -3.21 20.55 -23.94
C GLN A 488 -2.02 19.96 -24.71
N ALA A 489 -1.76 18.66 -24.57
CA ALA A 489 -0.68 17.99 -25.31
C ALA A 489 -0.93 18.02 -26.83
N LEU A 490 -2.15 17.73 -27.27
CA LEU A 490 -2.53 17.69 -28.68
C LEU A 490 -2.65 19.09 -29.30
N SER A 491 -2.81 20.15 -28.51
CA SER A 491 -2.87 21.53 -29.02
C SER A 491 -1.59 22.00 -29.72
N GLN A 492 -0.49 21.24 -29.58
CA GLN A 492 0.76 21.47 -30.33
C GLN A 492 0.64 21.14 -31.83
N PHE A 493 -0.35 20.34 -32.23
CA PHE A 493 -0.59 20.02 -33.63
C PHE A 493 -1.28 21.19 -34.37
N PRO A 494 -1.00 21.38 -35.66
CA PRO A 494 -1.73 22.35 -36.49
C PRO A 494 -3.24 22.06 -36.49
N GLN A 495 -4.09 23.10 -36.46
CA GLN A 495 -5.55 22.94 -36.36
C GLN A 495 -6.17 22.05 -37.45
N GLN A 496 -5.60 22.05 -38.65
CA GLN A 496 -6.05 21.20 -39.77
C GLN A 496 -5.89 19.70 -39.49
N GLN A 497 -4.92 19.32 -38.66
CA GLN A 497 -4.68 17.92 -38.24
C GLN A 497 -5.38 17.61 -36.91
N LEU A 498 -5.49 18.60 -36.02
CA LEU A 498 -6.09 18.43 -34.70
C LEU A 498 -7.56 18.00 -34.75
N ASN A 499 -8.38 18.63 -35.59
CA ASN A 499 -9.81 18.32 -35.65
C ASN A 499 -10.12 16.88 -36.09
N PRO A 500 -9.50 16.34 -37.16
CA PRO A 500 -9.59 14.92 -37.50
C PRO A 500 -9.15 13.98 -36.38
N ILE A 501 -8.04 14.30 -35.69
CA ILE A 501 -7.52 13.49 -34.57
C ILE A 501 -8.55 13.45 -33.43
N LEU A 502 -9.08 14.60 -33.01
CA LEU A 502 -10.05 14.68 -31.92
C LEU A 502 -11.37 13.97 -32.26
N ALA A 503 -11.83 14.09 -33.51
CA ALA A 503 -13.05 13.41 -33.99
C ALA A 503 -12.88 11.89 -33.98
N ASP A 504 -11.75 11.40 -34.48
CA ASP A 504 -11.42 9.97 -34.48
C ASP A 504 -11.30 9.41 -33.06
N LEU A 505 -10.49 10.06 -32.20
CA LEU A 505 -10.34 9.67 -30.78
C LEU A 505 -11.69 9.62 -30.06
N THR A 506 -12.53 10.63 -30.27
CA THR A 506 -13.88 10.67 -29.69
C THR A 506 -14.73 9.51 -30.18
N SER A 507 -14.71 9.21 -31.48
CA SER A 507 -15.52 8.15 -32.08
C SER A 507 -15.14 6.76 -31.56
N VAL A 508 -13.84 6.47 -31.47
CA VAL A 508 -13.32 5.17 -31.00
C VAL A 508 -13.59 5.00 -29.50
N ARG A 509 -13.37 6.04 -28.70
CA ARG A 509 -13.66 6.03 -27.26
C ARG A 509 -15.16 5.90 -26.96
N GLN A 510 -16.02 6.54 -27.76
CA GLN A 510 -17.47 6.31 -27.70
C GLN A 510 -17.83 4.87 -28.03
N ALA A 511 -17.17 4.23 -29.00
CA ALA A 511 -17.41 2.82 -29.30
C ALA A 511 -17.03 1.90 -28.12
N ILE A 512 -15.87 2.15 -27.49
CA ILE A 512 -15.43 1.43 -26.27
C ILE A 512 -16.47 1.59 -25.15
N PHE A 513 -16.88 2.83 -24.87
CA PHE A 513 -17.85 3.12 -23.82
C PHE A 513 -19.23 2.49 -24.10
N ARG A 514 -19.72 2.59 -25.34
CA ARG A 514 -21.00 1.99 -25.77
C ARG A 514 -21.02 0.47 -25.61
N ALA A 515 -19.93 -0.21 -25.93
CA ALA A 515 -19.83 -1.66 -25.78
C ALA A 515 -20.09 -2.10 -24.33
N ASP A 516 -19.50 -1.39 -23.35
CA ASP A 516 -19.73 -1.69 -21.94
C ASP A 516 -21.09 -1.23 -21.41
N CYS A 517 -21.68 -0.18 -21.98
CA CYS A 517 -23.05 0.21 -21.69
C CYS A 517 -24.03 -0.92 -22.06
N TRP A 518 -23.90 -1.49 -23.26
CA TRP A 518 -24.72 -2.62 -23.71
C TRP A 518 -24.51 -3.87 -22.87
N ARG A 519 -23.25 -4.19 -22.55
CA ARG A 519 -22.92 -5.30 -21.65
C ARG A 519 -23.64 -5.16 -20.31
N SER A 520 -23.52 -3.99 -19.68
CA SER A 520 -24.13 -3.70 -18.36
C SER A 520 -25.66 -3.75 -18.44
N PHE A 521 -26.25 -3.21 -19.50
CA PHE A 521 -27.69 -3.30 -19.77
C PHE A 521 -28.17 -4.76 -19.81
N TRP A 522 -27.54 -5.61 -20.61
CA TRP A 522 -27.96 -7.00 -20.77
C TRP A 522 -27.76 -7.83 -19.50
N ILE A 523 -26.67 -7.61 -18.76
CA ILE A 523 -26.46 -8.26 -17.46
C ILE A 523 -27.60 -7.92 -16.49
N ILE A 524 -28.02 -6.65 -16.42
CA ILE A 524 -29.13 -6.23 -15.55
C ILE A 524 -30.46 -6.82 -16.02
N VAL A 525 -30.71 -6.86 -17.34
CA VAL A 525 -31.91 -7.49 -17.92
C VAL A 525 -32.00 -8.97 -17.57
N ILE A 526 -30.90 -9.72 -17.70
CA ILE A 526 -30.84 -11.15 -17.38
C ILE A 526 -31.07 -11.37 -15.88
N GLY A 527 -30.36 -10.61 -15.02
CA GLY A 527 -30.51 -10.72 -13.57
C GLY A 527 -31.92 -10.35 -13.09
N THR A 528 -32.51 -9.30 -13.65
CA THR A 528 -33.89 -8.90 -13.36
C THR A 528 -34.88 -9.96 -13.82
N THR A 529 -34.66 -10.57 -14.98
CA THR A 529 -35.47 -11.71 -15.46
C THR A 529 -35.46 -12.87 -14.47
N PHE A 530 -34.29 -13.23 -13.90
CA PHE A 530 -34.23 -14.26 -12.85
C PHE A 530 -35.05 -13.91 -11.60
N LEU A 531 -35.01 -12.64 -11.15
CA LEU A 531 -35.85 -12.18 -10.04
C LEU A 531 -37.35 -12.26 -10.37
N LEU A 532 -37.74 -11.92 -11.60
CA LEU A 532 -39.14 -12.00 -12.04
C LEU A 532 -39.62 -13.46 -12.19
N LEU A 533 -38.76 -14.37 -12.65
CA LEU A 533 -39.07 -15.81 -12.70
C LEU A 533 -39.21 -16.41 -11.29
N TYR A 534 -38.38 -15.98 -10.35
CA TYR A 534 -38.51 -16.34 -8.93
C TYR A 534 -39.83 -15.83 -8.35
N LYS A 535 -40.16 -14.55 -8.58
CA LYS A 535 -41.47 -13.97 -8.20
C LYS A 535 -42.64 -14.75 -8.79
N ALA A 536 -42.53 -15.19 -10.05
CA ALA A 536 -43.55 -16.00 -10.72
C ALA A 536 -43.58 -17.47 -10.24
N LYS A 537 -42.81 -17.83 -9.21
CA LYS A 537 -42.66 -19.18 -8.65
C LYS A 537 -42.19 -20.22 -9.68
N LYS A 538 -41.58 -19.78 -10.79
CA LYS A 538 -41.00 -20.65 -11.83
C LYS A 538 -39.58 -21.10 -11.49
N LEU A 539 -38.92 -20.45 -10.53
CA LEU A 539 -37.55 -20.74 -10.13
C LEU A 539 -37.49 -21.02 -8.62
N LYS A 540 -36.87 -22.13 -8.22
CA LYS A 540 -36.64 -22.44 -6.79
C LYS A 540 -35.48 -21.58 -6.24
N PRO A 541 -35.44 -21.28 -4.92
CA PRO A 541 -34.38 -20.46 -4.33
C PRO A 541 -32.95 -20.94 -4.65
N ALA A 542 -32.69 -22.25 -4.61
CA ALA A 542 -31.36 -22.80 -4.91
C ALA A 542 -30.91 -22.52 -6.35
N TYR A 543 -31.82 -22.65 -7.32
CA TYR A 543 -31.53 -22.36 -8.73
C TYR A 543 -31.38 -20.86 -8.98
N LEU A 544 -32.15 -20.00 -8.30
CA LEU A 544 -31.96 -18.56 -8.34
C LEU A 544 -30.54 -18.19 -7.87
N ILE A 545 -30.14 -18.69 -6.71
CA ILE A 545 -28.81 -18.40 -6.14
C ILE A 545 -27.71 -18.87 -7.10
N GLY A 546 -27.81 -20.08 -7.65
CA GLY A 546 -26.86 -20.61 -8.63
C GLY A 546 -26.79 -19.76 -9.91
N ALA A 547 -27.93 -19.40 -10.48
CA ALA A 547 -28.00 -18.57 -11.69
C ALA A 547 -27.42 -17.16 -11.46
N LEU A 548 -27.71 -16.53 -10.32
CA LEU A 548 -27.15 -15.23 -9.96
C LEU A 548 -25.65 -15.31 -9.67
N THR A 549 -25.17 -16.44 -9.11
CA THR A 549 -23.72 -16.68 -8.90
C THR A 549 -23.01 -16.73 -10.22
N LEU A 550 -23.53 -17.51 -11.17
CA LEU A 550 -22.94 -17.64 -12.50
C LEU A 550 -23.00 -16.30 -13.27
N LEU A 551 -24.13 -15.59 -13.21
CA LEU A 551 -24.28 -14.28 -13.87
C LEU A 551 -23.25 -13.26 -13.36
N CYS A 552 -23.16 -13.07 -12.04
CA CYS A 552 -22.22 -12.11 -11.45
C CYS A 552 -20.77 -12.55 -11.66
N LEU A 553 -20.47 -13.85 -11.57
CA LEU A 553 -19.13 -14.37 -11.82
C LEU A 553 -18.71 -14.10 -13.26
N ILE A 554 -19.55 -14.43 -14.26
CA ILE A 554 -19.24 -14.19 -15.67
C ILE A 554 -19.08 -12.69 -15.95
N ASP A 555 -20.01 -11.87 -15.47
CA ASP A 555 -20.00 -10.41 -15.62
C ASP A 555 -18.65 -9.81 -15.19
N MET A 556 -18.24 -10.12 -13.96
CA MET A 556 -17.07 -9.52 -13.36
C MET A 556 -15.77 -10.18 -13.82
N TRP A 557 -15.76 -11.50 -14.06
CA TRP A 557 -14.60 -12.22 -14.61
C TRP A 557 -14.19 -11.68 -15.98
N GLN A 558 -15.15 -11.40 -16.86
CA GLN A 558 -14.87 -10.82 -18.18
C GLN A 558 -14.24 -9.44 -18.08
N VAL A 559 -14.61 -8.63 -17.08
CA VAL A 559 -13.99 -7.32 -16.83
C VAL A 559 -12.60 -7.49 -16.23
N ASN A 560 -12.44 -8.37 -15.23
CA ASN A 560 -11.17 -8.59 -14.54
C ASN A 560 -10.08 -9.11 -15.48
N LYS A 561 -10.45 -9.97 -16.44
CA LYS A 561 -9.52 -10.47 -17.47
C LYS A 561 -9.00 -9.38 -18.42
N ARG A 562 -9.57 -8.17 -18.43
CA ARG A 562 -8.99 -7.04 -19.16
C ARG A 562 -7.78 -6.44 -18.45
N TYR A 563 -7.67 -6.62 -17.13
CA TYR A 563 -6.65 -5.98 -16.28
C TYR A 563 -5.69 -6.98 -15.63
N LEU A 564 -6.10 -8.25 -15.47
CA LEU A 564 -5.25 -9.34 -14.96
C LEU A 564 -5.46 -10.59 -15.82
N HIS A 565 -4.65 -10.70 -16.88
CA HIS A 565 -4.69 -11.75 -17.90
C HIS A 565 -3.38 -12.55 -17.93
N ASP A 566 -3.37 -13.64 -18.70
CA ASP A 566 -2.31 -14.64 -18.71
C ASP A 566 -0.96 -14.11 -19.24
N ASP A 567 -0.97 -13.18 -20.21
CA ASP A 567 0.26 -12.62 -20.79
C ASP A 567 1.10 -11.78 -19.80
N MET A 568 0.53 -11.44 -18.63
CA MET A 568 1.23 -10.76 -17.55
C MET A 568 2.11 -11.71 -16.71
N PHE A 569 1.95 -13.03 -16.90
CA PHE A 569 2.67 -14.05 -16.15
C PHE A 569 3.91 -14.50 -16.91
N VAL A 570 5.05 -14.41 -16.25
CA VAL A 570 6.37 -14.82 -16.75
C VAL A 570 6.87 -16.05 -16.01
N GLU A 571 7.86 -16.75 -16.57
CA GLU A 571 8.51 -17.85 -15.87
C GLU A 571 9.18 -17.36 -14.57
N ALA A 572 9.20 -18.21 -13.53
CA ALA A 572 9.80 -17.88 -12.24
C ALA A 572 11.27 -17.45 -12.35
N SER A 573 12.00 -18.07 -13.28
CA SER A 573 13.39 -17.75 -13.63
C SER A 573 13.59 -16.29 -14.03
N VAL A 574 12.63 -15.66 -14.71
CA VAL A 574 12.72 -14.25 -15.16
C VAL A 574 12.68 -13.29 -13.97
N ARG A 575 11.90 -13.59 -12.93
CA ARG A 575 11.93 -12.81 -11.69
C ARG A 575 13.20 -13.12 -10.90
N GLU A 576 13.63 -14.36 -10.82
CA GLU A 576 14.81 -14.74 -10.03
C GLU A 576 16.14 -14.28 -10.63
N GLN A 577 16.16 -13.87 -11.91
CA GLN A 577 17.34 -13.26 -12.51
C GLN A 577 17.76 -12.02 -11.69
N PRO A 578 19.03 -11.97 -11.24
CA PRO A 578 19.62 -10.76 -10.70
C PRO A 578 19.45 -9.62 -11.71
N GLN A 579 19.33 -8.38 -11.23
CA GLN A 579 19.40 -7.23 -12.13
C GLN A 579 20.64 -7.38 -13.02
N PRO A 580 20.55 -7.33 -14.35
CA PRO A 580 21.69 -7.65 -15.19
C PRO A 580 22.83 -6.67 -14.91
N MET A 581 23.96 -7.19 -14.42
CA MET A 581 25.15 -6.41 -14.14
C MET A 581 25.76 -5.91 -15.46
N ASP A 582 25.75 -4.61 -15.67
CA ASP A 582 26.32 -4.00 -16.87
C ASP A 582 27.85 -3.79 -16.71
N ASN A 583 28.51 -3.27 -17.76
CA ASN A 583 29.95 -3.01 -17.72
C ASN A 583 30.31 -1.86 -16.76
N THR A 584 29.40 -0.89 -16.57
CA THR A 584 29.59 0.22 -15.64
C THR A 584 29.64 -0.29 -14.20
N ASP A 585 28.73 -1.19 -13.85
CA ASP A 585 28.71 -1.85 -12.55
C ASP A 585 30.01 -2.60 -12.28
N ARG A 586 30.48 -3.38 -13.27
CA ARG A 586 31.72 -4.15 -13.16
C ARG A 586 32.93 -3.28 -12.90
N LEU A 587 33.04 -2.13 -13.57
CA LEU A 587 34.13 -1.18 -13.39
C LEU A 587 34.10 -0.55 -12.00
N ILE A 588 32.93 -0.11 -11.52
CA ILE A 588 32.80 0.47 -10.18
C ILE A 588 33.14 -0.59 -9.10
N LEU A 589 32.67 -1.84 -9.26
CA LEU A 589 32.92 -2.93 -8.31
C LEU A 589 34.39 -3.40 -8.23
N GLN A 590 35.27 -2.89 -9.09
CA GLN A 590 36.72 -3.08 -8.92
C GLN A 590 37.25 -2.33 -7.69
N ASP A 591 36.60 -1.24 -7.31
CA ASP A 591 36.87 -0.52 -6.07
C ASP A 591 36.47 -1.38 -4.87
N LYS A 592 37.45 -1.67 -4.01
CA LYS A 592 37.24 -2.47 -2.78
C LYS A 592 37.15 -1.61 -1.52
N GLY A 593 36.91 -0.31 -1.67
CA GLY A 593 36.61 0.58 -0.55
C GLY A 593 35.46 0.03 0.30
N LEU A 594 35.60 0.11 1.62
CA LEU A 594 34.60 -0.43 2.56
C LEU A 594 33.23 0.26 2.44
N ASP A 595 33.25 1.55 2.10
CA ASP A 595 32.05 2.35 1.91
C ASP A 595 32.30 3.55 1.00
N TYR A 596 31.40 3.75 0.04
CA TYR A 596 31.33 4.87 -0.90
C TYR A 596 29.94 4.92 -1.52
N ARG A 597 29.53 6.08 -2.04
CA ARG A 597 28.22 6.26 -2.67
C ARG A 597 28.34 6.48 -4.18
N VAL A 598 27.26 6.16 -4.88
CA VAL A 598 27.10 6.30 -6.33
C VAL A 598 25.90 7.19 -6.62
N LEU A 599 26.04 8.07 -7.61
CA LEU A 599 24.97 8.87 -8.16
C LEU A 599 24.72 8.43 -9.61
N ASN A 600 23.52 7.95 -9.89
CA ASN A 600 23.13 7.53 -11.22
C ASN A 600 22.31 8.63 -11.93
N LEU A 601 22.90 9.24 -12.95
CA LEU A 601 22.29 10.26 -13.81
C LEU A 601 21.78 9.69 -15.14
N ALA A 602 22.01 8.40 -15.40
CA ALA A 602 21.54 7.72 -16.61
C ALA A 602 20.09 7.20 -16.48
N SER A 603 19.52 7.24 -15.29
CA SER A 603 18.13 6.89 -14.99
C SER A 603 17.43 8.03 -14.23
N ASN A 604 16.16 7.85 -13.89
CA ASN A 604 15.47 8.78 -12.99
C ASN A 604 15.96 8.55 -11.55
N THR A 605 17.03 9.26 -11.16
CA THR A 605 17.78 9.11 -9.89
C THR A 605 16.92 8.93 -8.63
N PHE A 606 15.77 9.61 -8.56
CA PHE A 606 14.89 9.59 -7.38
C PHE A 606 13.58 8.84 -7.60
N ASN A 607 13.52 8.01 -8.66
CA ASN A 607 12.38 7.18 -9.01
C ASN A 607 12.82 5.79 -9.52
N GLU A 608 13.90 5.26 -8.96
CA GLU A 608 14.52 3.97 -9.30
C GLU A 608 15.17 3.39 -8.04
N ASN A 609 15.32 2.07 -7.93
CA ASN A 609 16.05 1.40 -6.85
C ASN A 609 17.09 0.39 -7.39
N GLU A 610 17.18 0.23 -8.70
CA GLU A 610 18.01 -0.73 -9.41
C GLU A 610 19.50 -0.48 -9.15
N THR A 611 19.93 0.78 -9.09
CA THR A 611 21.30 1.16 -8.71
C THR A 611 21.69 0.58 -7.35
N SER A 612 20.72 0.49 -6.43
CA SER A 612 20.94 0.06 -5.04
C SER A 612 21.25 -1.44 -4.91
N TYR A 613 20.99 -2.21 -5.97
CA TYR A 613 21.27 -3.65 -6.00
C TYR A 613 22.78 -3.95 -5.98
N TYR A 614 23.57 -3.13 -6.69
CA TYR A 614 25.02 -3.29 -6.79
C TYR A 614 25.82 -2.25 -6.02
N HIS A 615 25.26 -1.06 -5.81
CA HIS A 615 25.97 0.08 -5.24
C HIS A 615 25.15 0.77 -4.17
N LYS A 616 25.77 1.53 -3.27
CA LYS A 616 25.06 2.39 -2.33
C LYS A 616 24.71 3.70 -3.04
N SER A 617 23.43 3.97 -3.25
CA SER A 617 22.97 5.12 -4.03
C SER A 617 22.65 6.31 -3.12
N ILE A 618 23.06 7.51 -3.55
CA ILE A 618 22.47 8.75 -2.98
C ILE A 618 21.05 9.00 -3.50
N GLY A 619 20.67 8.32 -4.58
CA GLY A 619 19.33 8.27 -5.14
C GLY A 619 18.46 7.19 -4.49
N GLY A 620 17.36 6.84 -5.16
CA GLY A 620 16.41 5.84 -4.69
C GLY A 620 14.95 6.28 -4.81
N TYR A 621 14.03 5.32 -4.71
CA TYR A 621 12.60 5.56 -4.53
C TYR A 621 12.07 4.91 -3.24
N HIS A 622 11.47 5.74 -2.38
CA HIS A 622 10.65 5.30 -1.26
C HIS A 622 9.60 6.37 -0.92
N ALA A 623 8.32 5.97 -0.82
CA ALA A 623 7.20 6.89 -0.59
C ALA A 623 7.22 7.59 0.78
N ALA A 624 8.00 7.07 1.73
CA ALA A 624 8.14 7.65 3.06
C ALA A 624 9.61 7.93 3.42
N LYS A 625 10.46 8.32 2.46
CA LYS A 625 11.87 8.70 2.73
C LYS A 625 11.99 9.78 3.83
N LEU A 626 13.20 10.00 4.36
CA LEU A 626 13.43 10.99 5.42
C LEU A 626 13.12 12.41 4.93
N ARG A 627 12.45 13.21 5.76
CA ARG A 627 12.00 14.57 5.39
C ARG A 627 13.18 15.46 5.01
N ARG A 628 14.22 15.47 5.86
CA ARG A 628 15.44 16.26 5.68
C ARG A 628 16.18 15.91 4.40
N TYR A 629 16.17 14.62 4.04
CA TYR A 629 16.79 14.17 2.79
C TYR A 629 16.00 14.67 1.58
N GLN A 630 14.66 14.62 1.62
CA GLN A 630 13.83 15.20 0.55
C GLN A 630 14.03 16.71 0.42
N GLU A 631 14.10 17.44 1.53
CA GLU A 631 14.37 18.89 1.52
C GLU A 631 15.78 19.20 0.98
N LEU A 632 16.78 18.37 1.30
CA LEU A 632 18.12 18.48 0.73
C LEU A 632 18.14 18.16 -0.77
N ILE A 633 17.32 17.20 -1.23
CA ILE A 633 17.14 16.91 -2.66
C ILE A 633 16.62 18.16 -3.38
N GLU A 634 15.53 18.75 -2.88
CA GLU A 634 14.87 19.89 -3.49
C GLU A 634 15.76 21.15 -3.47
N ALA A 635 16.41 21.42 -2.35
CA ALA A 635 17.20 22.64 -2.17
C ALA A 635 18.58 22.58 -2.83
N TYR A 636 19.23 21.41 -2.86
CA TYR A 636 20.63 21.30 -3.26
C TYR A 636 20.92 20.16 -4.24
N ILE A 637 20.58 18.90 -3.92
CA ILE A 637 21.06 17.77 -4.74
C ILE A 637 20.54 17.86 -6.19
N ALA A 638 19.26 18.18 -6.40
CA ALA A 638 18.71 18.30 -7.75
C ALA A 638 19.32 19.48 -8.55
N PRO A 639 19.46 20.71 -8.00
CA PRO A 639 20.23 21.78 -8.65
C PRO A 639 21.70 21.42 -8.91
N GLU A 640 22.39 20.80 -7.94
CA GLU A 640 23.79 20.40 -8.06
C GLU A 640 23.99 19.32 -9.13
N MET A 641 23.04 18.39 -9.30
CA MET A 641 23.04 17.42 -10.40
C MET A 641 23.01 18.11 -11.77
N GLN A 642 22.21 19.16 -11.93
CA GLN A 642 22.16 19.94 -13.18
C GLN A 642 23.49 20.66 -13.42
N GLY A 643 24.07 21.26 -12.39
CA GLY A 643 25.39 21.90 -12.44
C GLY A 643 26.51 20.91 -12.75
N LEU A 644 26.48 19.73 -12.14
CA LEU A 644 27.40 18.63 -12.40
C LEU A 644 27.32 18.19 -13.87
N MET A 645 26.13 17.88 -14.39
CA MET A 645 25.97 17.45 -15.78
C MET A 645 26.49 18.50 -16.77
N LYS A 646 26.18 19.77 -16.53
CA LYS A 646 26.65 20.89 -17.36
C LYS A 646 28.17 21.02 -17.33
N SER A 647 28.77 21.04 -16.14
CA SER A 647 30.22 21.24 -15.99
C SER A 647 31.05 20.07 -16.50
N VAL A 648 30.58 18.83 -16.33
CA VAL A 648 31.23 17.65 -16.89
C VAL A 648 31.16 17.66 -18.41
N ALA A 649 30.02 18.07 -19.00
CA ALA A 649 29.88 18.21 -20.45
C ALA A 649 30.83 19.30 -21.00
N GLU A 650 30.91 20.46 -20.36
CA GLU A 650 31.83 21.56 -20.72
C GLU A 650 33.31 21.14 -20.60
N ALA A 651 33.64 20.31 -19.61
CA ALA A 651 34.97 19.75 -19.42
C ALA A 651 35.27 18.53 -20.31
N SER A 652 34.32 18.08 -21.15
CA SER A 652 34.44 16.86 -21.96
C SER A 652 34.82 15.61 -21.14
N GLY A 653 34.32 15.52 -19.90
CA GLY A 653 34.60 14.41 -18.98
C GLY A 653 35.89 14.53 -18.17
N ASP A 654 36.72 15.56 -18.38
CA ASP A 654 37.94 15.76 -17.59
C ASP A 654 37.62 16.40 -16.23
N MET A 655 37.60 15.56 -15.20
CA MET A 655 37.28 15.97 -13.83
C MET A 655 38.29 16.94 -13.21
N THR A 656 39.51 17.06 -13.75
CA THR A 656 40.50 18.04 -13.26
C THR A 656 40.12 19.48 -13.62
N ARG A 657 39.26 19.66 -14.62
CA ARG A 657 38.76 20.96 -15.09
C ARG A 657 37.42 21.35 -14.44
N VAL A 658 36.81 20.45 -13.69
CA VAL A 658 35.53 20.67 -13.01
C VAL A 658 35.78 21.20 -11.60
N LYS A 659 35.16 22.33 -11.23
CA LYS A 659 35.30 22.89 -9.87
C LYS A 659 34.33 22.24 -8.88
N GLY A 660 34.50 20.95 -8.61
CA GLY A 660 33.52 20.14 -7.87
C GLY A 660 33.18 20.65 -6.47
N ASP A 661 34.17 21.14 -5.72
CA ASP A 661 33.95 21.72 -4.38
C ASP A 661 33.07 22.98 -4.37
N SER A 662 32.92 23.67 -5.50
CA SER A 662 32.07 24.85 -5.63
C SER A 662 30.75 24.57 -6.33
N ILE A 663 30.70 23.58 -7.22
CA ILE A 663 29.52 23.28 -8.05
C ILE A 663 28.59 22.29 -7.35
N TYR A 664 29.13 21.30 -6.65
CA TYR A 664 28.34 20.25 -6.01
C TYR A 664 28.86 19.83 -4.61
N PRO A 665 29.08 20.79 -3.68
CA PRO A 665 29.60 20.50 -2.35
C PRO A 665 28.69 19.57 -1.53
N VAL A 666 27.36 19.62 -1.72
CA VAL A 666 26.44 18.74 -0.99
C VAL A 666 26.57 17.29 -1.48
N ILE A 667 26.69 17.05 -2.78
CA ILE A 667 26.98 15.70 -3.32
C ILE A 667 28.31 15.15 -2.79
N ASN A 668 29.33 16.01 -2.61
CA ASN A 668 30.64 15.61 -2.11
C ASN A 668 30.63 15.21 -0.63
N MET A 669 29.89 15.94 0.22
CA MET A 669 29.80 15.61 1.66
C MET A 669 29.06 14.30 1.94
N LEU A 670 28.26 13.80 0.98
CA LEU A 670 27.63 12.48 1.03
C LEU A 670 28.58 11.34 0.63
N ASN A 671 29.88 11.61 0.43
CA ASN A 671 30.88 10.65 0.00
C ASN A 671 30.53 9.95 -1.33
N THR A 672 30.00 10.73 -2.28
CA THR A 672 29.67 10.25 -3.62
C THR A 672 30.94 10.11 -4.44
N LYS A 673 31.44 8.88 -4.61
CA LYS A 673 32.72 8.60 -5.29
C LYS A 673 32.57 8.34 -6.78
N TYR A 674 31.42 7.83 -7.23
CA TYR A 674 31.18 7.55 -8.65
C TYR A 674 29.89 8.21 -9.16
N PHE A 675 29.97 8.72 -10.39
CA PHE A 675 28.83 9.19 -11.16
C PHE A 675 28.59 8.23 -12.33
N ILE A 676 27.35 7.84 -12.58
CA ILE A 676 26.97 7.06 -13.78
C ILE A 676 26.30 8.02 -14.75
N LEU A 677 26.94 8.24 -15.90
CA LEU A 677 26.46 9.17 -16.92
C LEU A 677 25.85 8.43 -18.12
N PRO A 678 24.77 8.97 -18.73
CA PRO A 678 24.23 8.43 -19.96
C PRO A 678 25.14 8.76 -21.15
N LEU A 679 25.31 7.79 -22.05
CA LEU A 679 25.95 7.94 -23.35
C LEU A 679 24.92 7.69 -24.48
N GLN A 680 25.33 7.92 -25.72
CA GLN A 680 24.53 7.57 -26.90
C GLN A 680 24.18 6.07 -26.91
N ASN A 681 23.09 5.71 -27.60
CA ASN A 681 22.60 4.33 -27.71
C ASN A 681 22.29 3.64 -26.37
N ASN A 682 21.84 4.41 -25.37
CA ASN A 682 21.44 3.90 -24.05
C ASN A 682 22.58 3.21 -23.27
N GLN A 683 23.83 3.52 -23.61
CA GLN A 683 25.01 3.09 -22.87
C GLN A 683 25.24 3.97 -21.64
N LYS A 684 26.01 3.45 -20.68
CA LYS A 684 26.38 4.16 -19.45
C LYS A 684 27.88 4.11 -19.26
N VAL A 685 28.42 5.10 -18.56
CA VAL A 685 29.85 5.15 -18.20
C VAL A 685 30.02 5.61 -16.76
N PRO A 686 30.90 4.97 -15.97
CA PRO A 686 31.26 5.47 -14.65
C PRO A 686 32.30 6.58 -14.75
N LEU A 687 32.14 7.62 -13.94
CA LEU A 687 33.10 8.72 -13.79
C LEU A 687 33.47 8.84 -12.31
N LEU A 688 34.78 8.87 -12.02
CA LEU A 688 35.29 9.03 -10.66
C LEU A 688 35.15 10.49 -10.21
N ASN A 689 34.60 10.70 -9.02
CA ASN A 689 34.57 11.99 -8.35
C ASN A 689 35.79 12.15 -7.42
N PRO A 690 36.80 12.95 -7.79
CA PRO A 690 37.96 13.19 -6.92
C PRO A 690 37.64 14.11 -5.74
N TYR A 691 36.48 14.76 -5.72
CA TYR A 691 36.09 15.74 -4.71
C TYR A 691 35.33 15.15 -3.52
N ALA A 692 35.07 13.83 -3.50
CA ALA A 692 34.39 13.18 -2.37
C ALA A 692 35.11 13.45 -1.04
N PHE A 693 34.35 13.70 0.03
CA PHE A 693 34.94 14.05 1.33
C PHE A 693 35.49 12.84 2.10
N GLY A 694 35.16 11.63 1.66
CA GLY A 694 35.51 10.38 2.36
C GLY A 694 34.47 10.01 3.41
N ASN A 695 34.71 8.94 4.17
CA ASN A 695 33.73 8.42 5.12
C ASN A 695 33.55 9.31 6.37
N ALA A 696 34.59 10.07 6.73
CA ALA A 696 34.56 11.06 7.81
C ALA A 696 35.70 12.07 7.62
N TRP A 697 35.52 13.29 8.12
CA TRP A 697 36.54 14.35 8.10
C TRP A 697 36.41 15.28 9.30
N LEU A 698 37.52 15.91 9.69
CA LEU A 698 37.55 16.95 10.72
C LEU A 698 37.31 18.31 10.08
N VAL A 699 36.45 19.12 10.69
CA VAL A 699 36.22 20.50 10.25
C VAL A 699 37.03 21.48 11.10
N ASP A 700 37.40 22.61 10.50
CA ASP A 700 38.17 23.67 11.14
C ASP A 700 37.30 24.55 12.03
N LYS A 701 36.00 24.65 11.74
CA LYS A 701 35.04 25.48 12.49
C LYS A 701 33.63 24.94 12.41
N VAL A 702 32.85 25.14 13.48
CA VAL A 702 31.40 24.92 13.49
C VAL A 702 30.68 26.26 13.64
N LYS A 703 29.69 26.49 12.79
CA LYS A 703 28.79 27.64 12.85
C LYS A 703 27.46 27.21 13.43
N TYR A 704 27.11 27.72 14.60
CA TYR A 704 25.81 27.50 15.21
C TYR A 704 24.76 28.49 14.71
N VAL A 705 23.56 28.00 14.43
CA VAL A 705 22.44 28.78 13.93
C VAL A 705 21.15 28.45 14.68
N ASP A 706 20.21 29.39 14.69
CA ASP A 706 19.05 29.32 15.59
C ASP A 706 17.92 28.38 15.10
N ASN A 707 17.92 27.96 13.82
CA ASN A 707 16.87 27.10 13.28
C ASN A 707 17.31 26.35 12.00
N ALA A 708 16.46 25.39 11.60
CA ALA A 708 16.62 24.54 10.43
C ALA A 708 16.73 25.30 9.10
N ASN A 709 15.97 26.38 8.90
CA ASN A 709 16.08 27.21 7.69
C ASN A 709 17.50 27.81 7.58
N ALA A 710 18.02 28.39 8.67
CA ALA A 710 19.35 28.95 8.70
C ALA A 710 20.46 27.90 8.55
N GLU A 711 20.23 26.68 9.05
CA GLU A 711 21.15 25.53 8.88
C GLU A 711 21.24 25.13 7.40
N LEU A 712 20.07 24.98 6.75
CA LEU A 712 20.00 24.62 5.33
C LEU A 712 20.55 25.74 4.42
N ASP A 713 20.21 27.00 4.68
CA ASP A 713 20.67 28.16 3.88
C ASP A 713 22.18 28.41 4.00
N ALA A 714 22.80 27.96 5.09
CA ALA A 714 24.24 28.10 5.29
C ALA A 714 25.05 27.17 4.39
N LEU A 715 24.48 26.04 3.93
CA LEU A 715 25.18 25.08 3.07
C LEU A 715 25.70 25.72 1.77
N ALA A 716 24.94 26.65 1.19
CA ALA A 716 25.35 27.37 -0.02
C ALA A 716 26.54 28.33 0.19
N LYS A 717 26.87 28.68 1.43
CA LYS A 717 27.81 29.77 1.77
C LYS A 717 29.10 29.29 2.40
N LEU A 718 29.11 28.07 2.93
CA LEU A 718 30.22 27.51 3.68
C LEU A 718 31.06 26.58 2.82
N ASN A 719 32.36 26.53 3.07
CA ASN A 719 33.21 25.48 2.53
C ASN A 719 33.02 24.22 3.40
N LEU A 720 32.12 23.32 2.99
CA LEU A 720 31.71 22.16 3.80
C LEU A 720 32.84 21.16 4.13
N ARG A 721 33.98 21.25 3.44
CA ARG A 721 35.18 20.45 3.75
C ARG A 721 35.91 20.96 5.00
N HIS A 722 35.80 22.25 5.28
CA HIS A 722 36.50 22.93 6.38
C HIS A 722 35.55 23.51 7.43
N GLU A 723 34.28 23.70 7.10
CA GLU A 723 33.29 24.29 7.98
C GLU A 723 32.05 23.40 8.06
N ALA A 724 31.50 23.28 9.26
CA ALA A 724 30.20 22.67 9.48
C ALA A 724 29.20 23.71 10.00
N VAL A 725 27.92 23.55 9.68
CA VAL A 725 26.83 24.30 10.32
C VAL A 725 26.01 23.36 11.18
N ALA A 726 25.57 23.82 12.35
CA ALA A 726 24.75 23.03 13.26
C ALA A 726 23.64 23.88 13.89
N ASP A 727 22.52 23.26 14.19
CA ASP A 727 21.51 23.87 15.05
C ASP A 727 22.11 24.11 16.45
N LYS A 728 21.79 25.28 17.04
CA LYS A 728 22.27 25.69 18.37
C LYS A 728 21.99 24.67 19.47
N ARG A 729 20.95 23.82 19.32
CA ARG A 729 20.67 22.73 20.26
C ARG A 729 21.79 21.69 20.38
N PHE A 730 22.69 21.61 19.38
CA PHE A 730 23.84 20.70 19.40
C PHE A 730 25.13 21.36 19.90
N GLU A 731 25.11 22.64 20.26
CA GLU A 731 26.29 23.39 20.71
C GLU A 731 26.92 22.78 21.97
N SER A 732 26.10 22.32 22.93
CA SER A 732 26.58 21.66 24.15
C SER A 732 27.23 20.31 23.89
N VAL A 733 26.87 19.64 22.79
CA VAL A 733 27.36 18.30 22.43
C VAL A 733 28.61 18.39 21.53
N LEU A 734 28.61 19.31 20.57
CA LEU A 734 29.66 19.43 19.56
C LEU A 734 30.77 20.40 19.96
N GLY A 735 30.50 21.40 20.80
CA GLY A 735 31.51 22.34 21.28
C GLY A 735 32.12 23.20 20.16
N THR A 736 33.43 23.42 20.19
CA THR A 736 34.14 24.17 19.15
C THR A 736 35.07 23.27 18.36
N SER A 737 35.38 23.66 17.13
CA SER A 737 36.42 23.04 16.33
C SER A 737 37.49 24.06 15.98
N THR A 738 38.69 23.56 15.67
CA THR A 738 39.82 24.38 15.25
C THR A 738 40.54 23.73 14.08
N GLN A 739 41.19 24.55 13.26
CA GLN A 739 42.01 24.08 12.16
C GLN A 739 43.12 23.17 12.65
N GLN A 740 43.13 21.94 12.14
CA GLN A 740 44.12 20.92 12.48
C GLN A 740 45.53 21.35 12.06
N GLY A 741 46.55 20.81 12.71
CA GLY A 741 47.95 21.05 12.34
C GLY A 741 48.41 20.07 11.27
N THR A 742 49.23 19.10 11.66
CA THR A 742 49.87 18.14 10.73
C THR A 742 49.20 16.78 10.71
N VAL A 743 48.36 16.47 11.71
CA VAL A 743 47.75 15.16 11.87
C VAL A 743 46.24 15.28 11.96
N ALA A 744 45.56 14.97 10.87
CA ALA A 744 44.11 14.88 10.76
C ALA A 744 43.74 13.70 9.86
N LYS A 745 43.41 12.56 10.45
CA LYS A 745 43.04 11.36 9.71
C LYS A 745 41.81 10.73 10.34
N ALA A 746 40.80 10.41 9.52
CA ALA A 746 39.65 9.63 9.93
C ALA A 746 39.44 8.51 8.91
N GLU A 747 39.67 7.27 9.32
CA GLU A 747 39.63 6.10 8.45
C GLU A 747 38.58 5.11 8.94
N LEU A 748 37.64 4.75 8.07
CA LEU A 748 36.70 3.66 8.33
C LEU A 748 37.48 2.33 8.24
N THR A 749 37.50 1.57 9.33
CA THR A 749 38.25 0.31 9.42
C THR A 749 37.35 -0.92 9.33
N LYS A 750 36.09 -0.80 9.75
CA LYS A 750 35.07 -1.85 9.58
C LYS A 750 33.72 -1.24 9.24
N TYR A 751 33.05 -1.90 8.29
CA TYR A 751 31.73 -1.52 7.84
C TYR A 751 30.72 -2.65 8.10
N ALA A 752 29.62 -2.30 8.77
CA ALA A 752 28.36 -3.01 8.74
C ALA A 752 27.22 -1.97 8.64
N PRO A 753 26.06 -2.31 8.05
CA PRO A 753 24.98 -1.34 7.87
C PRO A 753 24.52 -0.67 9.18
N ASN A 754 24.53 -1.41 10.29
CA ASN A 754 24.14 -0.96 11.63
C ASN A 754 25.32 -0.66 12.57
N GLN A 755 26.58 -0.82 12.12
CA GLN A 755 27.75 -0.57 12.94
C GLN A 755 28.97 -0.14 12.12
N LEU A 756 29.58 0.98 12.49
CA LEU A 756 30.72 1.57 11.77
C LEU A 756 31.87 1.81 12.74
N HIS A 757 33.08 1.39 12.36
CA HIS A 757 34.29 1.54 13.17
C HIS A 757 35.26 2.47 12.47
N TYR A 758 35.71 3.51 13.16
CA TYR A 758 36.65 4.48 12.65
C TYR A 758 37.88 4.57 13.54
N ASN A 759 39.05 4.63 12.91
CA ASN A 759 40.27 5.07 13.57
C ASN A 759 40.47 6.55 13.24
N VAL A 760 40.54 7.37 14.28
CA VAL A 760 40.65 8.82 14.14
C VAL A 760 41.90 9.31 14.85
N GLU A 761 42.69 10.11 14.17
CA GLU A 761 43.88 10.74 14.69
C GLU A 761 43.79 12.26 14.47
N SER A 762 43.93 13.01 15.56
CA SER A 762 43.78 14.46 15.55
C SER A 762 44.76 15.09 16.53
N ASP A 763 45.50 16.11 16.09
CA ASP A 763 46.45 16.82 16.94
C ASP A 763 45.81 17.88 17.85
N LYS A 764 44.64 18.41 17.48
CA LYS A 764 43.94 19.45 18.24
C LYS A 764 42.54 19.06 18.73
N GLY A 765 42.10 17.85 18.45
CA GLY A 765 40.70 17.45 18.64
C GLY A 765 39.77 18.27 17.75
N GLY A 766 38.49 18.36 18.13
CA GLY A 766 37.49 19.16 17.43
C GLY A 766 36.32 18.32 16.94
N VAL A 767 35.61 18.81 15.94
CA VAL A 767 34.38 18.19 15.45
C VAL A 767 34.67 17.30 14.25
N LEU A 768 34.46 16.00 14.43
CA LEU A 768 34.49 14.99 13.39
C LEU A 768 33.10 14.85 12.77
N VAL A 769 33.02 15.03 11.46
CA VAL A 769 31.80 14.86 10.66
C VAL A 769 31.86 13.52 9.93
N PHE A 770 30.77 12.77 9.94
CA PHE A 770 30.62 11.54 9.18
C PHE A 770 29.75 11.79 7.95
N SER A 771 30.06 11.17 6.81
CA SER A 771 29.16 11.16 5.64
C SER A 771 27.92 10.27 5.85
N GLU A 772 27.44 10.18 7.07
CA GLU A 772 26.37 9.29 7.52
C GLU A 772 25.15 10.09 7.97
N VAL A 773 23.97 9.69 7.51
CA VAL A 773 22.71 10.38 7.82
C VAL A 773 22.37 10.30 9.31
N TYR A 774 22.19 11.44 9.96
CA TYR A 774 21.72 11.55 11.33
C TYR A 774 20.28 11.05 11.47
N TYR A 775 20.05 10.15 12.42
CA TYR A 775 18.73 9.65 12.79
C TYR A 775 18.70 9.31 14.29
N PRO A 776 17.64 9.66 15.03
CA PRO A 776 17.52 9.33 16.46
C PRO A 776 17.61 7.81 16.71
N GLY A 777 18.48 7.40 17.63
CA GLY A 777 18.69 5.99 18.00
C GLY A 777 20.07 5.44 17.63
N TRP A 778 20.86 6.18 16.84
CA TRP A 778 22.30 5.93 16.74
C TRP A 778 22.98 6.27 18.07
N THR A 779 23.94 5.43 18.44
CA THR A 779 24.79 5.59 19.63
C THR A 779 26.24 5.62 19.18
N ALA A 780 27.08 6.32 19.94
CA ALA A 780 28.51 6.40 19.67
C ALA A 780 29.33 6.09 20.92
N THR A 781 30.49 5.48 20.72
CA THR A 781 31.53 5.36 21.75
C THR A 781 32.86 5.86 21.21
N VAL A 782 33.63 6.52 22.06
CA VAL A 782 35.04 6.88 21.82
C VAL A 782 35.87 6.11 22.83
N ASP A 783 36.76 5.24 22.36
CA ASP A 783 37.60 4.37 23.20
C ASP A 783 36.75 3.55 24.21
N GLY A 784 35.60 3.06 23.75
CA GLY A 784 34.63 2.30 24.54
C GLY A 784 33.75 3.13 25.49
N GLN A 785 33.98 4.43 25.63
CA GLN A 785 33.15 5.30 26.47
C GLN A 785 31.99 5.93 25.68
N PRO A 786 30.74 5.87 26.16
CA PRO A 786 29.61 6.48 25.49
C PRO A 786 29.76 8.00 25.31
N ILE A 787 29.47 8.48 24.11
CA ILE A 787 29.39 9.91 23.80
C ILE A 787 28.10 10.24 23.06
N GLU A 788 27.58 11.43 23.26
CA GLU A 788 26.39 11.92 22.56
C GLU A 788 26.73 12.36 21.13
N LEU A 789 25.86 12.03 20.18
CA LEU A 789 26.00 12.42 18.77
C LEU A 789 25.29 13.74 18.50
N GLY A 790 25.96 14.65 17.80
CA GLY A 790 25.34 15.85 17.24
C GLY A 790 24.95 15.67 15.77
N ARG A 791 24.24 16.67 15.25
CA ARG A 791 23.96 16.81 13.81
C ARG A 791 24.61 18.06 13.27
N VAL A 792 25.20 17.93 12.09
CA VAL A 792 25.73 19.04 11.29
C VAL A 792 25.24 18.97 9.85
N ASN A 793 25.42 20.08 9.13
CA ASN A 793 25.14 20.22 7.71
C ASN A 793 23.74 19.73 7.34
N TYR A 794 22.76 20.05 8.20
CA TYR A 794 21.34 19.70 8.08
C TYR A 794 20.98 18.20 8.18
N LEU A 795 21.93 17.31 7.86
CA LEU A 795 21.68 15.89 7.62
C LEU A 795 22.68 14.95 8.30
N LEU A 796 23.93 15.36 8.53
CA LEU A 796 25.03 14.43 8.85
C LEU A 796 25.27 14.27 10.36
N ARG A 797 25.76 13.10 10.76
CA ARG A 797 26.21 12.84 12.14
C ARG A 797 27.55 13.53 12.40
N ALA A 798 27.75 14.00 13.62
CA ALA A 798 29.04 14.49 14.07
C ALA A 798 29.30 14.17 15.55
N LEU A 799 30.57 14.14 15.94
CA LEU A 799 30.98 14.10 17.35
C LEU A 799 32.12 15.07 17.63
N ALA A 800 32.24 15.48 18.89
CA ALA A 800 33.44 16.12 19.40
C ALA A 800 34.46 15.05 19.81
N ILE A 801 35.70 15.16 19.33
CA ILE A 801 36.82 14.32 19.75
C ILE A 801 37.89 15.16 20.47
N LYS A 802 38.62 14.52 21.37
CA LYS A 802 39.80 15.11 22.01
C LYS A 802 41.02 14.95 21.10
N PRO A 803 42.12 15.69 21.36
CA PRO A 803 43.40 15.40 20.73
C PRO A 803 43.87 13.98 21.06
N GLY A 804 44.38 13.27 20.06
CA GLY A 804 44.94 11.93 20.21
C GLY A 804 44.49 10.96 19.11
N LYS A 805 44.76 9.68 19.37
CA LYS A 805 44.27 8.54 18.59
C LYS A 805 43.06 7.95 19.29
N HIS A 806 41.98 7.79 18.55
CA HIS A 806 40.71 7.34 19.07
C HIS A 806 40.11 6.26 18.19
N GLU A 807 39.54 5.25 18.83
CA GLU A 807 38.60 4.33 18.18
C GLU A 807 37.19 4.85 18.37
N VAL A 808 36.51 5.16 17.27
CA VAL A 808 35.12 5.63 17.28
C VAL A 808 34.22 4.54 16.71
N VAL A 809 33.22 4.12 17.48
CA VAL A 809 32.24 3.13 17.05
C VAL A 809 30.86 3.75 17.04
N LEU A 810 30.21 3.77 15.87
CA LEU A 810 28.81 4.14 15.71
C LEU A 810 27.97 2.87 15.66
N SER A 811 26.89 2.79 16.43
CA SER A 811 26.03 1.61 16.51
C SER A 811 24.54 1.96 16.51
N PHE A 812 23.73 1.18 15.78
CA PHE A 812 22.28 1.32 15.71
C PHE A 812 21.55 0.07 16.22
N PHE A 813 21.41 -0.01 17.56
CA PHE A 813 20.69 -1.07 18.27
C PHE A 813 19.57 -0.48 19.14
N PRO A 814 18.40 -0.17 18.56
CA PRO A 814 17.32 0.53 19.25
C PRO A 814 16.67 -0.36 20.35
N LYS A 815 16.86 0.01 21.62
CA LYS A 815 16.30 -0.68 22.80
C LYS A 815 14.77 -0.74 22.84
N SER A 816 14.08 0.08 22.04
CA SER A 816 12.62 0.06 21.93
C SER A 816 12.09 -1.26 21.39
N ILE A 817 12.87 -1.95 20.53
CA ILE A 817 12.48 -3.23 19.93
C ILE A 817 12.22 -4.29 21.01
N ASP A 818 13.12 -4.46 21.96
CA ASP A 818 13.01 -5.51 22.98
C ASP A 818 11.74 -5.34 23.85
N ARG A 819 11.42 -4.09 24.18
CA ARG A 819 10.22 -3.77 24.98
C ARG A 819 8.94 -4.06 24.21
N THR A 820 8.87 -3.66 22.94
CA THR A 820 7.67 -3.89 22.13
C THR A 820 7.49 -5.37 21.78
N GLU A 821 8.58 -6.11 21.56
CA GLU A 821 8.55 -7.57 21.32
C GLU A 821 8.03 -8.31 22.55
N THR A 822 8.48 -7.94 23.75
CA THR A 822 7.99 -8.53 25.00
C THR A 822 6.47 -8.38 25.13
N ILE A 823 5.94 -7.18 24.85
CA ILE A 823 4.50 -6.90 24.90
C ILE A 823 3.75 -7.74 23.84
N ALA A 824 4.31 -7.88 22.64
CA ALA A 824 3.72 -8.69 21.57
C ALA A 824 3.60 -10.17 21.99
N TYR A 825 4.65 -10.77 22.54
CA TYR A 825 4.63 -12.16 23.00
C TYR A 825 3.67 -12.41 24.17
N ILE A 826 3.60 -11.50 25.14
CA ILE A 826 2.59 -11.58 26.22
C ILE A 826 1.17 -11.55 25.63
N SER A 827 0.95 -10.71 24.62
CA SER A 827 -0.36 -10.58 23.96
C SER A 827 -0.75 -11.82 23.16
N TYR A 828 0.21 -12.46 22.48
CA TYR A 828 -0.02 -13.78 21.87
C TYR A 828 -0.41 -14.83 22.90
N ALA A 829 0.31 -14.91 24.02
CA ALA A 829 0.00 -15.86 25.09
C ALA A 829 -1.42 -15.63 25.65
N ALA A 830 -1.80 -14.37 25.86
CA ALA A 830 -3.15 -14.02 26.31
C ALA A 830 -4.23 -14.46 25.30
N LEU A 831 -4.02 -14.23 24.00
CA LEU A 831 -4.95 -14.65 22.96
C LEU A 831 -5.07 -16.18 22.86
N LEU A 832 -3.94 -16.90 22.93
CA LEU A 832 -3.92 -18.36 22.91
C LEU A 832 -4.63 -18.96 24.12
N LEU A 833 -4.39 -18.42 25.32
CA LEU A 833 -5.09 -18.83 26.53
C LEU A 833 -6.59 -18.60 26.41
N LEU A 834 -7.01 -17.46 25.85
CA LEU A 834 -8.43 -17.16 25.63
C LEU A 834 -9.09 -18.16 24.66
N ILE A 835 -8.42 -18.50 23.56
CA ILE A 835 -8.89 -19.51 22.61
C ILE A 835 -8.99 -20.88 23.29
N ALA A 836 -7.94 -21.30 24.02
CA ALA A 836 -7.90 -22.58 24.72
C ALA A 836 -9.00 -22.69 25.80
N ALA A 837 -9.21 -21.65 26.60
CA ALA A 837 -10.29 -21.61 27.58
C ALA A 837 -11.67 -21.71 26.92
N THR A 838 -11.88 -21.03 25.80
CA THR A 838 -13.16 -21.07 25.07
C THR A 838 -13.45 -22.47 24.54
N VAL A 839 -12.48 -23.10 23.87
CA VAL A 839 -12.61 -24.47 23.36
C VAL A 839 -12.86 -25.47 24.50
N PHE A 840 -12.14 -25.34 25.61
CA PHE A 840 -12.29 -26.20 26.78
C PHE A 840 -13.67 -26.07 27.45
N LEU A 841 -14.17 -24.84 27.61
CA LEU A 841 -15.50 -24.57 28.17
C LEU A 841 -16.60 -25.11 27.26
N ASP A 842 -16.51 -24.92 25.95
CA ASP A 842 -17.48 -25.44 24.98
C ASP A 842 -17.48 -26.97 24.96
N TRP A 843 -16.31 -27.60 25.03
CA TRP A 843 -16.19 -29.06 25.15
C TRP A 843 -16.84 -29.57 26.44
N ARG A 844 -16.61 -28.91 27.59
CA ARG A 844 -17.26 -29.26 28.86
C ARG A 844 -18.78 -29.08 28.83
N ARG A 845 -19.30 -28.05 28.17
CA ARG A 845 -20.75 -27.84 28.04
C ARG A 845 -21.40 -28.94 27.21
N LYS A 846 -20.83 -29.29 26.06
CA LYS A 846 -21.32 -30.39 25.22
C LYS A 846 -21.28 -31.74 25.93
N LYS A 847 -20.26 -32.00 26.75
CA LYS A 847 -20.18 -33.23 27.56
C LYS A 847 -21.21 -33.27 28.71
N LYS A 848 -21.76 -32.13 29.13
CA LYS A 848 -22.87 -32.09 30.10
C LYS A 848 -24.24 -32.22 29.44
N GLU A 849 -24.35 -31.86 28.16
CA GLU A 849 -25.58 -31.93 27.36
C GLU A 849 -25.76 -33.29 26.66
N ALA A 850 -24.66 -34.00 26.37
CA ALA A 850 -24.62 -35.39 25.91
C ALA A 850 -24.51 -36.33 27.11
#